data_AF-A0A1Q7DGE7-F1
#
_entry.id   AF-A0A1Q7DGE7-F1
#
_cell.length_a   1.000
_cell.length_b   1.000
_cell.length_c   1.000
_cell.angle_alpha   90.00
_cell.angle_beta   90.00
_cell.angle_gamma   90.00
#
_symmetry.space_group_name_H-M   'P 1'
#
loop_
_entity.id
_entity.type
_entity.pdbx_description
1 polymer ?
#
loop_
_entity_poly.entity_id
_entity_poly.type
_entity_poly.pdbx_seq_one_letter_code
_entity_poly.pdbx_strand_id
1 'polypeptide(L)'
;MPLARRVGLGLASRGKVSDAVGWAERARAAGLESVWFHDSYFERDAVTYASAVASQVEEIGIGLGALNPFTRHPVLIAMTVSSLDEMAPSRIRLGLGSALPLRLGQMGIPYSPDEAATRTIATIDTLHQLWAGERIPAGKQGLPPLQPMFPPVHRVPIYIAGYRSPMMVVAGQKGDGYLARPAESIPGLRKLLRVMKRAARDAGRDGEAIDVGGYLLTFIDETRRDALNRAKRDPFVIYMMSILSDVTLKRAGFDPENRDRIAAKWRAEDYTGAGALIADELLDAYILCGTRREVAERAHAYHEAGMDLPLLQPVVQEEAQVQALLEAAVLYGSAEVGSAARVALAEQRKTLAQRTRDQLGALWEIARPFSFTASTVPVAAGGALAAVAGTFDPGLFLAALVGAVALHVGTNVTNEIYDVRKGVDTIVSPRASHAIVKGRITDRAAYRFAIAAFAVAVLMGVILTAARGWPIVALGIAGLIGGYTYTAPPFQYKFGPVGIPLVFLLMGPLMVIGSFYAVSGLFDLRAVAASIPVGLLVAAILHGNEWRDISEDARAGAKTFSVQAGRAAAHWLYVSISRPRSFTPRSATCWLSGWSSPRFSPADRVKLLALGVGAAFAAFGLTFRGPRARFWDRMTATGLVLGGLALASDRDARHIRVGPREVALGLATAAGLYGIFRVGDTVAREVMPRGSDEIGDIYALRSLRSKEELAARLGLVIGPAEELFWRGFVQGRAGYLTATALYGGAHIVTENATLVGAATIAGAYWGLLRAVGVPLGALVVSHVAWDIWIFLVAPTEALDAQRDR
;
A
#
# COMPACT_ATOMS: atom_id res chain seq x y z
N MET A 1 8.52 -23.29 -18.44
CA MET A 1 9.09 -24.65 -18.46
C MET A 1 8.53 -25.40 -17.26
N PRO A 2 8.21 -26.71 -17.38
CA PRO A 2 7.75 -27.48 -16.24
C PRO A 2 8.84 -27.54 -15.17
N LEU A 3 8.46 -27.30 -13.91
CA LEU A 3 9.38 -27.40 -12.78
C LEU A 3 9.76 -28.87 -12.54
N ALA A 4 11.00 -29.11 -12.11
CA ALA A 4 11.51 -30.45 -11.80
C ALA A 4 10.87 -31.05 -10.55
N ARG A 5 10.43 -30.20 -9.60
CA ARG A 5 9.69 -30.61 -8.40
C ARG A 5 8.31 -29.95 -8.37
N ARG A 6 7.33 -30.71 -7.91
CA ARG A 6 5.95 -30.27 -7.66
C ARG A 6 5.93 -29.25 -6.52
N VAL A 7 5.23 -28.13 -6.72
CA VAL A 7 5.05 -27.07 -5.72
C VAL A 7 3.73 -26.36 -5.97
N GLY A 8 3.04 -25.98 -4.89
CA GLY A 8 1.81 -25.22 -4.96
C GLY A 8 1.88 -23.89 -4.22
N LEU A 9 0.93 -23.02 -4.55
CA LEU A 9 0.70 -21.74 -3.88
C LEU A 9 -0.47 -21.89 -2.91
N GLY A 10 -0.25 -21.65 -1.62
CA GLY A 10 -1.31 -21.54 -0.63
C GLY A 10 -1.79 -20.10 -0.50
N LEU A 11 -3.09 -19.87 -0.54
CA LEU A 11 -3.72 -18.57 -0.34
C LEU A 11 -4.82 -18.66 0.72
N ALA A 12 -4.89 -17.63 1.56
CA ALA A 12 -6.06 -17.40 2.38
C ALA A 12 -7.11 -16.63 1.58
N SER A 13 -8.39 -16.91 1.84
CA SER A 13 -9.54 -16.27 1.19
C SER A 13 -9.79 -14.85 1.73
N ARG A 14 -8.75 -14.01 1.69
CA ARG A 14 -8.71 -12.62 2.18
C ARG A 14 -8.25 -11.68 1.06
N GLY A 15 -8.57 -10.39 1.16
CA GLY A 15 -8.21 -9.40 0.13
C GLY A 15 -9.22 -9.37 -1.02
N LYS A 16 -8.82 -8.93 -2.23
CA LYS A 16 -9.72 -8.93 -3.40
C LYS A 16 -9.62 -10.26 -4.16
N VAL A 17 -10.74 -10.73 -4.71
CA VAL A 17 -10.77 -11.95 -5.54
C VAL A 17 -9.92 -11.77 -6.80
N SER A 18 -9.92 -10.57 -7.40
CA SER A 18 -9.09 -10.23 -8.56
C SER A 18 -7.60 -10.42 -8.31
N ASP A 19 -7.14 -10.15 -7.10
CA ASP A 19 -5.73 -10.25 -6.74
C ASP A 19 -5.32 -11.73 -6.69
N ALA A 20 -6.19 -12.59 -6.13
CA ALA A 20 -5.99 -14.04 -6.13
C ALA A 20 -5.95 -14.65 -7.53
N VAL A 21 -6.79 -14.17 -8.46
CA VAL A 21 -6.74 -14.55 -9.88
C VAL A 21 -5.40 -14.14 -10.50
N GLY A 22 -4.94 -12.91 -10.27
CA GLY A 22 -3.64 -12.43 -10.75
C GLY A 22 -2.44 -13.18 -10.15
N TRP A 23 -2.53 -13.63 -8.90
CA TRP A 23 -1.50 -14.48 -8.28
C TRP A 23 -1.53 -15.91 -8.83
N ALA A 24 -2.71 -16.47 -9.06
CA ALA A 24 -2.86 -17.80 -9.65
C ALA A 24 -2.31 -17.83 -11.09
N GLU A 25 -2.57 -16.79 -11.90
CA GLU A 25 -2.03 -16.68 -13.25
C GLU A 25 -0.50 -16.58 -13.26
N ARG A 26 0.09 -15.84 -12.30
CA ARG A 26 1.55 -15.80 -12.14
C ARG A 26 2.13 -17.13 -11.66
N ALA A 27 1.44 -17.81 -10.75
CA ALA A 27 1.82 -19.16 -10.32
C ALA A 27 1.83 -20.13 -11.51
N ARG A 28 0.79 -20.09 -12.35
CA ARG A 28 0.69 -20.88 -13.59
C ARG A 28 1.85 -20.57 -14.53
N ALA A 29 2.09 -19.29 -14.81
CA ALA A 29 3.18 -18.85 -15.68
C ALA A 29 4.57 -19.25 -15.16
N ALA A 30 4.74 -19.29 -13.84
CA ALA A 30 5.96 -19.74 -13.17
C ALA A 30 6.09 -21.27 -13.10
N GLY A 31 5.09 -22.03 -13.54
CA GLY A 31 5.11 -23.50 -13.61
C GLY A 31 4.71 -24.21 -12.30
N LEU A 32 4.09 -23.51 -11.35
CA LEU A 32 3.54 -24.14 -10.15
C LEU A 32 2.36 -25.05 -10.53
N GLU A 33 2.25 -26.18 -9.83
CA GLU A 33 1.25 -27.22 -10.15
C GLU A 33 -0.18 -26.81 -9.77
N SER A 34 -0.33 -26.14 -8.63
CA SER A 34 -1.65 -25.84 -8.08
C SER A 34 -1.69 -24.62 -7.18
N VAL A 35 -2.87 -24.02 -7.08
CA VAL A 35 -3.20 -23.01 -6.08
C VAL A 35 -4.27 -23.56 -5.13
N TRP A 36 -4.09 -23.34 -3.83
CA TRP A 36 -4.95 -23.87 -2.77
C TRP A 36 -5.55 -22.76 -1.94
N PHE A 37 -6.88 -22.80 -1.75
CA PHE A 37 -7.61 -21.81 -0.96
C PHE A 37 -8.02 -22.37 0.40
N HIS A 38 -7.61 -21.68 1.47
CA HIS A 38 -7.99 -22.07 2.81
C HIS A 38 -9.42 -21.62 3.16
N ASP A 39 -10.22 -22.56 3.67
CA ASP A 39 -11.55 -22.31 4.23
C ASP A 39 -11.42 -21.82 5.68
N SER A 40 -10.98 -20.57 5.83
CA SER A 40 -10.82 -19.91 7.14
C SER A 40 -12.15 -19.32 7.61
N TYR A 41 -12.64 -19.77 8.76
CA TYR A 41 -13.82 -19.15 9.39
C TYR A 41 -13.57 -17.66 9.68
N PHE A 42 -14.58 -16.83 9.40
CA PHE A 42 -14.58 -15.37 9.52
C PHE A 42 -13.75 -14.60 8.48
N GLU A 43 -13.17 -15.30 7.50
CA GLU A 43 -12.70 -14.71 6.24
C GLU A 43 -13.79 -14.88 5.16
N ARG A 44 -13.46 -14.59 3.89
CA ARG A 44 -14.39 -14.88 2.79
C ARG A 44 -14.39 -16.36 2.45
N ASP A 45 -15.42 -16.78 1.73
CA ASP A 45 -15.61 -18.16 1.31
C ASP A 45 -14.56 -18.63 0.30
N ALA A 46 -13.94 -19.79 0.57
CA ALA A 46 -12.88 -20.37 -0.26
C ALA A 46 -13.38 -20.87 -1.62
N VAL A 47 -14.61 -21.38 -1.68
CA VAL A 47 -15.22 -21.87 -2.92
C VAL A 47 -15.36 -20.72 -3.92
N THR A 48 -15.76 -19.54 -3.46
CA THR A 48 -15.87 -18.32 -4.29
C THR A 48 -14.54 -17.95 -4.96
N TYR A 49 -13.42 -18.05 -4.23
CA TYR A 49 -12.09 -17.78 -4.79
C TYR A 49 -11.68 -18.87 -5.78
N ALA A 50 -11.91 -20.14 -5.42
CA ALA A 50 -11.63 -21.27 -6.30
C ALA A 50 -12.43 -21.20 -7.62
N SER A 51 -13.73 -20.85 -7.56
CA SER A 51 -14.57 -20.64 -8.75
C SER A 51 -14.04 -19.52 -9.64
N ALA A 52 -13.58 -18.41 -9.06
CA ALA A 52 -13.04 -17.29 -9.83
C ALA A 52 -11.76 -17.67 -10.57
N VAL A 53 -10.87 -18.44 -9.95
CA VAL A 53 -9.66 -18.98 -10.60
C VAL A 53 -10.02 -20.05 -11.62
N ALA A 54 -10.95 -20.96 -11.30
CA ALA A 54 -11.43 -22.00 -12.20
C ALA A 54 -11.90 -21.43 -13.55
N SER A 55 -12.64 -20.33 -13.52
CA SER A 55 -13.17 -19.66 -14.72
C SER A 55 -12.17 -18.80 -15.51
N GLN A 56 -11.06 -18.37 -14.91
CA GLN A 56 -10.21 -17.32 -15.49
C GLN A 56 -8.75 -17.74 -15.70
N VAL A 57 -8.30 -18.80 -15.03
CA VAL A 57 -6.92 -19.28 -15.10
C VAL A 57 -6.94 -20.72 -15.59
N GLU A 58 -6.39 -20.93 -16.77
CA GLU A 58 -6.29 -22.23 -17.41
C GLU A 58 -5.15 -23.06 -16.81
N GLU A 59 -5.17 -24.38 -17.05
CA GLU A 59 -4.10 -25.35 -16.75
C GLU A 59 -3.78 -25.61 -15.25
N ILE A 60 -3.70 -24.57 -14.42
CA ILE A 60 -3.30 -24.72 -13.01
C ILE A 60 -4.33 -25.51 -12.21
N GLY A 61 -3.83 -26.41 -11.35
CA GLY A 61 -4.64 -27.13 -10.39
C GLY A 61 -5.26 -26.23 -9.33
N ILE A 62 -6.44 -26.59 -8.82
CA ILE A 62 -7.18 -25.79 -7.85
C ILE A 62 -7.58 -26.67 -6.68
N GLY A 63 -7.05 -26.35 -5.50
CA GLY A 63 -7.30 -27.07 -4.27
C GLY A 63 -8.20 -26.30 -3.30
N LEU A 64 -9.13 -27.01 -2.67
CA LEU A 64 -9.94 -26.51 -1.56
C LEU A 64 -9.35 -27.04 -0.25
N GLY A 65 -8.65 -26.26 0.55
CA GLY A 65 -7.86 -26.80 1.67
C GLY A 65 -8.15 -26.14 3.02
N ALA A 66 -9.12 -26.59 3.82
CA ALA A 66 -10.01 -27.71 3.55
C ALA A 66 -11.46 -27.39 3.94
N LEU A 67 -12.40 -27.87 3.13
CA LEU A 67 -13.81 -27.89 3.50
C LEU A 67 -14.04 -28.86 4.66
N ASN A 68 -15.22 -28.81 5.28
CA ASN A 68 -15.53 -29.64 6.43
C ASN A 68 -17.02 -30.03 6.47
N PRO A 69 -17.35 -31.19 7.06
CA PRO A 69 -18.72 -31.72 7.10
C PRO A 69 -19.61 -31.07 8.17
N PHE A 70 -19.08 -30.10 8.94
CA PHE A 70 -19.83 -29.43 10.00
C PHE A 70 -20.52 -28.17 9.50
N THR A 71 -19.86 -27.41 8.62
CA THR A 71 -20.41 -26.16 8.06
C THR A 71 -21.04 -26.33 6.69
N ARG A 72 -20.75 -27.43 5.98
CA ARG A 72 -21.37 -27.76 4.69
C ARG A 72 -21.87 -29.20 4.73
N HIS A 73 -23.14 -29.37 4.39
CA HIS A 73 -23.76 -30.69 4.27
C HIS A 73 -23.06 -31.50 3.16
N PRO A 74 -22.88 -32.83 3.30
CA PRO A 74 -22.21 -33.67 2.28
C PRO A 74 -22.78 -33.49 0.87
N VAL A 75 -24.10 -33.38 0.73
CA VAL A 75 -24.77 -33.11 -0.56
C VAL A 75 -24.32 -31.78 -1.18
N LEU A 76 -24.16 -30.72 -0.37
CA LEU A 76 -23.67 -29.43 -0.87
C LEU A 76 -22.21 -29.55 -1.33
N ILE A 77 -21.38 -30.28 -0.60
CA ILE A 77 -19.99 -30.52 -1.00
C ILE A 77 -19.96 -31.29 -2.32
N ALA A 78 -20.77 -32.34 -2.49
CA ALA A 78 -20.88 -33.09 -3.73
C ALA A 78 -21.23 -32.18 -4.92
N MET A 79 -22.28 -31.38 -4.78
CA MET A 79 -22.74 -30.46 -5.82
C MET A 79 -21.68 -29.41 -6.17
N THR A 80 -21.08 -28.77 -5.15
CA THR A 80 -20.04 -27.76 -5.35
C THR A 80 -18.85 -28.32 -6.11
N VAL A 81 -18.39 -29.51 -5.76
CA VAL A 81 -17.24 -30.14 -6.43
C VAL A 81 -17.58 -30.56 -7.85
N SER A 82 -18.78 -31.10 -8.10
CA SER A 82 -19.23 -31.41 -9.47
C SER A 82 -19.23 -30.18 -10.36
N SER A 83 -19.77 -29.05 -9.87
CA SER A 83 -19.77 -27.79 -10.63
C SER A 83 -18.37 -27.24 -10.85
N LEU A 84 -17.49 -27.33 -9.85
CA LEU A 84 -16.10 -26.90 -10.01
C LEU A 84 -15.32 -27.75 -11.01
N ASP A 85 -15.54 -29.07 -11.04
CA ASP A 85 -14.90 -29.93 -12.03
C ASP A 85 -15.39 -29.65 -13.46
N GLU A 86 -16.68 -29.32 -13.63
CA GLU A 86 -17.21 -28.84 -14.92
C GLU A 86 -16.53 -27.53 -15.36
N MET A 87 -16.36 -26.58 -14.44
CA MET A 87 -15.68 -25.30 -14.72
C MET A 87 -14.18 -25.48 -14.99
N ALA A 88 -13.55 -26.46 -14.34
CA ALA A 88 -12.12 -26.71 -14.38
C ALA A 88 -11.81 -28.21 -14.53
N PRO A 89 -12.03 -28.78 -15.73
CA PRO A 89 -11.90 -30.20 -16.00
C PRO A 89 -10.60 -30.81 -15.50
N SER A 90 -10.68 -31.83 -14.63
CA SER A 90 -9.50 -32.54 -14.08
C SER A 90 -8.53 -31.68 -13.26
N ARG A 91 -8.90 -30.45 -12.87
CA ARG A 91 -8.01 -29.54 -12.12
C ARG A 91 -8.35 -29.44 -10.63
N ILE A 92 -9.53 -29.90 -10.22
CA ILE A 92 -10.03 -29.74 -8.85
C ILE A 92 -9.44 -30.80 -7.91
N ARG A 93 -9.04 -30.37 -6.70
CA ARG A 93 -8.65 -31.22 -5.58
C ARG A 93 -9.46 -30.84 -4.34
N LEU A 94 -10.16 -31.80 -3.75
CA LEU A 94 -10.99 -31.57 -2.57
C LEU A 94 -10.20 -31.88 -1.30
N GLY A 95 -9.81 -30.87 -0.53
CA GLY A 95 -9.41 -31.05 0.86
C GLY A 95 -10.64 -31.13 1.77
N LEU A 96 -10.72 -32.19 2.57
CA LEU A 96 -11.77 -32.42 3.55
C LEU A 96 -11.17 -32.63 4.94
N GLY A 97 -11.58 -31.82 5.91
CA GLY A 97 -11.01 -31.82 7.25
C GLY A 97 -12.00 -31.83 8.39
N SER A 98 -11.47 -31.99 9.60
CA SER A 98 -12.23 -32.11 10.85
C SER A 98 -12.76 -30.79 11.42
N ALA A 99 -12.71 -29.68 10.67
CA ALA A 99 -13.00 -28.31 11.14
C ALA A 99 -12.11 -27.83 12.32
N LEU A 100 -12.38 -26.60 12.80
CA LEU A 100 -11.70 -25.99 13.95
C LEU A 100 -12.66 -25.89 15.15
N PRO A 101 -12.44 -26.64 16.25
CA PRO A 101 -13.39 -26.74 17.37
C PRO A 101 -13.78 -25.40 17.99
N LEU A 102 -12.80 -24.51 18.19
CA LEU A 102 -13.03 -23.17 18.73
C LEU A 102 -14.00 -22.37 17.85
N ARG A 103 -13.85 -22.45 16.53
CA ARG A 103 -14.63 -21.69 15.55
C ARG A 103 -16.03 -22.26 15.39
N LEU A 104 -16.16 -23.60 15.41
CA LEU A 104 -17.47 -24.27 15.47
C LEU A 104 -18.26 -23.88 16.72
N GLY A 105 -17.60 -23.85 17.88
CA GLY A 105 -18.20 -23.42 19.14
C GLY A 105 -18.72 -21.98 19.07
N GLN A 106 -17.98 -21.06 18.43
CA GLN A 106 -18.44 -19.68 18.19
C GLN A 106 -19.69 -19.61 17.30
N MET A 107 -19.88 -20.56 16.39
CA MET A 107 -21.07 -20.67 15.53
C MET A 107 -22.20 -21.48 16.18
N GLY A 108 -22.02 -21.97 17.42
CA GLY A 108 -22.99 -22.83 18.09
C GLY A 108 -23.11 -24.24 17.48
N ILE A 109 -22.12 -24.68 16.70
CA ILE A 109 -22.12 -26.00 16.06
C ILE A 109 -21.46 -27.01 17.01
N PRO A 110 -22.18 -28.07 17.44
CA PRO A 110 -21.61 -29.11 18.30
C PRO A 110 -20.42 -29.81 17.65
N TYR A 111 -19.40 -30.11 18.46
CA TYR A 111 -18.18 -30.78 18.00
C TYR A 111 -17.66 -31.75 19.05
N SER A 112 -17.33 -32.97 18.63
CA SER A 112 -16.47 -33.87 19.38
C SER A 112 -15.35 -34.45 18.48
N PRO A 113 -14.14 -34.70 19.01
CA PRO A 113 -13.03 -35.23 18.22
C PRO A 113 -13.31 -36.59 17.56
N ASP A 114 -13.99 -37.49 18.27
CA ASP A 114 -14.28 -38.84 17.79
C ASP A 114 -15.33 -38.80 16.67
N GLU A 115 -16.34 -37.93 16.82
CA GLU A 115 -17.34 -37.69 15.79
C GLU A 115 -16.75 -37.06 14.52
N ALA A 116 -15.68 -36.27 14.64
CA ALA A 116 -15.09 -35.62 13.47
C ALA A 116 -14.52 -36.62 12.46
N ALA A 117 -13.85 -37.68 12.91
CA ALA A 117 -13.37 -38.73 12.02
C ALA A 117 -14.54 -39.51 11.39
N THR A 118 -15.51 -39.91 12.20
CA THR A 118 -16.72 -40.63 11.75
C THR A 118 -17.53 -39.83 10.73
N ARG A 119 -17.77 -38.54 10.99
CA ARG A 119 -18.47 -37.65 10.05
C ARG A 119 -17.68 -37.45 8.76
N THR A 120 -16.35 -37.37 8.84
CA THR A 120 -15.51 -37.25 7.64
C THR A 120 -15.63 -38.51 6.78
N ILE A 121 -15.55 -39.70 7.40
CA ILE A 121 -15.76 -40.99 6.71
C ILE A 121 -17.14 -41.02 6.03
N ALA A 122 -18.21 -40.77 6.79
CA ALA A 122 -19.57 -40.80 6.28
C ALA A 122 -19.78 -39.80 5.14
N THR A 123 -19.11 -38.64 5.20
CA THR A 123 -19.12 -37.64 4.14
C THR A 123 -18.47 -38.19 2.88
N ILE A 124 -17.26 -38.76 2.96
CA ILE A 124 -16.57 -39.35 1.81
C ILE A 124 -17.42 -40.45 1.17
N ASP A 125 -18.03 -41.33 1.98
CA ASP A 125 -18.90 -42.38 1.48
C ASP A 125 -20.13 -41.82 0.77
N THR A 126 -20.75 -40.79 1.34
CA THR A 126 -21.87 -40.07 0.70
C THR A 126 -21.45 -39.42 -0.61
N LEU A 127 -20.27 -38.78 -0.68
CA LEU A 127 -19.76 -38.17 -1.92
C LEU A 127 -19.58 -39.23 -3.01
N HIS A 128 -18.91 -40.34 -2.69
CA HIS A 128 -18.68 -41.42 -3.66
C HIS A 128 -19.98 -42.07 -4.13
N GLN A 129 -20.93 -42.35 -3.24
CA GLN A 129 -22.24 -42.89 -3.61
C GLN A 129 -23.00 -41.94 -4.54
N LEU A 130 -23.05 -40.64 -4.20
CA LEU A 130 -23.70 -39.65 -5.05
C LEU A 130 -23.02 -39.54 -6.42
N TRP A 131 -21.69 -39.50 -6.46
CA TRP A 131 -20.93 -39.42 -7.71
C TRP A 131 -20.99 -40.70 -8.54
N ALA A 132 -21.24 -41.86 -7.92
CA ALA A 132 -21.46 -43.14 -8.61
C ALA A 132 -22.87 -43.30 -9.19
N GLY A 133 -23.79 -42.34 -8.97
CA GLY A 133 -25.17 -42.45 -9.43
C GLY A 133 -26.09 -43.19 -8.46
N GLU A 134 -25.64 -43.51 -7.24
CA GLU A 134 -26.41 -44.26 -6.26
C GLU A 134 -27.43 -43.39 -5.52
N ARG A 135 -28.57 -43.97 -5.16
CA ARG A 135 -29.61 -43.31 -4.35
C ARG A 135 -29.34 -43.53 -2.87
N ILE A 136 -29.35 -42.46 -2.08
CA ILE A 136 -29.06 -42.51 -0.64
C ILE A 136 -30.36 -42.30 0.15
N PRO A 137 -30.61 -43.06 1.23
CA PRO A 137 -31.79 -42.87 2.08
C PRO A 137 -31.94 -41.42 2.56
N ALA A 138 -33.19 -40.96 2.67
CA ALA A 138 -33.47 -39.64 3.21
C ALA A 138 -33.12 -39.55 4.70
N GLY A 139 -32.62 -38.38 5.14
CA GLY A 139 -32.33 -38.13 6.55
C GLY A 139 -33.57 -38.10 7.46
N LYS A 140 -34.77 -38.00 6.88
CA LYS A 140 -36.06 -38.11 7.57
C LYS A 140 -36.91 -39.20 6.93
N GLN A 141 -37.43 -40.09 7.75
CA GLN A 141 -38.32 -41.17 7.30
C GLN A 141 -39.55 -40.61 6.58
N GLY A 142 -39.95 -41.27 5.48
CA GLY A 142 -41.11 -40.87 4.66
C GLY A 142 -40.80 -39.84 3.57
N LEU A 143 -39.56 -39.36 3.46
CA LEU A 143 -39.14 -38.51 2.33
C LEU A 143 -38.50 -39.36 1.21
N PRO A 144 -38.56 -38.91 -0.07
CA PRO A 144 -37.84 -39.54 -1.17
C PRO A 144 -36.34 -39.61 -0.90
N PRO A 145 -35.64 -40.65 -1.39
CA PRO A 145 -34.19 -40.75 -1.25
C PRO A 145 -33.49 -39.58 -1.95
N LEU A 146 -32.32 -39.23 -1.44
CA LEU A 146 -31.41 -38.32 -2.14
C LEU A 146 -30.99 -38.99 -3.45
N GLN A 147 -31.15 -38.25 -4.55
CA GLN A 147 -30.76 -38.69 -5.88
C GLN A 147 -29.61 -37.81 -6.39
N PRO A 148 -28.61 -38.38 -7.07
CA PRO A 148 -27.56 -37.62 -7.73
C PRO A 148 -28.15 -36.67 -8.76
N MET A 149 -27.77 -35.40 -8.71
CA MET A 149 -28.19 -34.42 -9.72
C MET A 149 -27.15 -34.32 -10.83
N PHE A 150 -25.86 -34.24 -10.48
CA PHE A 150 -24.73 -34.15 -11.43
C PHE A 150 -23.46 -34.73 -10.79
N PRO A 151 -22.92 -35.88 -11.24
CA PRO A 151 -21.59 -36.33 -10.82
C PRO A 151 -20.49 -35.47 -11.47
N PRO A 152 -19.29 -35.33 -10.87
CA PRO A 152 -18.15 -34.72 -11.54
C PRO A 152 -17.81 -35.52 -12.79
N VAL A 153 -17.42 -34.83 -13.85
CA VAL A 153 -17.10 -35.46 -15.15
C VAL A 153 -15.80 -36.24 -15.04
N HIS A 154 -14.87 -35.74 -14.24
CA HIS A 154 -13.56 -36.33 -13.99
C HIS A 154 -13.42 -36.79 -12.54
N ARG A 155 -12.46 -37.68 -12.29
CA ARG A 155 -12.13 -38.11 -10.93
C ARG A 155 -11.53 -36.92 -10.17
N VAL A 156 -12.17 -36.53 -9.06
CA VAL A 156 -11.68 -35.49 -8.15
C VAL A 156 -10.97 -36.14 -6.96
N PRO A 157 -9.65 -35.93 -6.76
CA PRO A 157 -8.94 -36.47 -5.61
C PRO A 157 -9.40 -35.85 -4.28
N ILE A 158 -9.57 -36.68 -3.25
CA ILE A 158 -9.93 -36.24 -1.90
C ILE A 158 -8.70 -36.28 -0.98
N TYR A 159 -8.24 -35.10 -0.57
CA TYR A 159 -7.17 -34.91 0.41
C TYR A 159 -7.75 -34.81 1.81
N ILE A 160 -7.26 -35.64 2.73
CA ILE A 160 -7.72 -35.61 4.12
C ILE A 160 -6.87 -34.61 4.91
N ALA A 161 -7.51 -33.59 5.48
CA ALA A 161 -6.86 -32.58 6.29
C ALA A 161 -7.05 -32.89 7.78
N GLY A 162 -5.95 -33.04 8.51
CA GLY A 162 -5.99 -33.32 9.94
C GLY A 162 -4.62 -33.60 10.54
N TYR A 163 -4.57 -33.70 11.87
CA TYR A 163 -3.30 -33.91 12.61
C TYR A 163 -3.44 -34.85 13.80
N ARG A 164 -4.65 -35.35 14.08
CA ARG A 164 -4.90 -36.34 15.14
C ARG A 164 -4.84 -37.75 14.55
N SER A 165 -4.46 -38.72 15.36
CA SER A 165 -4.34 -40.12 14.92
C SER A 165 -5.60 -40.66 14.21
N PRO A 166 -6.85 -40.40 14.68
CA PRO A 166 -8.05 -40.84 13.97
C PRO A 166 -8.14 -40.29 12.54
N MET A 167 -7.77 -39.02 12.31
CA MET A 167 -7.76 -38.45 10.96
C MET A 167 -6.67 -39.04 10.07
N MET A 168 -5.53 -39.47 10.65
CA MET A 168 -4.49 -40.19 9.90
C MET A 168 -4.97 -41.58 9.49
N VAL A 169 -5.80 -42.22 10.32
CA VAL A 169 -6.46 -43.48 9.96
C VAL A 169 -7.41 -43.26 8.78
N VAL A 170 -8.25 -42.20 8.82
CA VAL A 170 -9.11 -41.83 7.68
C VAL A 170 -8.30 -41.56 6.41
N ALA A 171 -7.21 -40.80 6.51
CA ALA A 171 -6.31 -40.52 5.39
C ALA A 171 -5.75 -41.82 4.78
N GLY A 172 -5.24 -42.73 5.61
CA GLY A 172 -4.72 -44.02 5.16
C GLY A 172 -5.78 -44.93 4.53
N GLN A 173 -6.99 -44.97 5.10
CA GLN A 173 -8.06 -45.86 4.67
C GLN A 173 -8.80 -45.38 3.41
N LYS A 174 -9.02 -44.06 3.27
CA LYS A 174 -9.92 -43.50 2.25
C LYS A 174 -9.38 -42.32 1.47
N GLY A 175 -8.30 -41.66 1.92
CA GLY A 175 -7.76 -40.48 1.24
C GLY A 175 -6.99 -40.83 -0.03
N ASP A 176 -7.15 -40.02 -1.08
CA ASP A 176 -6.24 -40.00 -2.24
C ASP A 176 -4.98 -39.19 -1.93
N GLY A 177 -5.10 -38.24 -1.00
CA GLY A 177 -3.99 -37.48 -0.47
C GLY A 177 -4.15 -37.15 1.01
N TYR A 178 -3.07 -36.64 1.59
CA TYR A 178 -3.01 -36.07 2.92
C TYR A 178 -2.64 -34.60 2.82
N LEU A 179 -3.40 -33.73 3.48
CA LEU A 179 -3.10 -32.30 3.57
C LEU A 179 -2.61 -31.97 4.99
N ALA A 180 -1.30 -31.83 5.13
CA ALA A 180 -0.67 -31.44 6.39
C ALA A 180 -1.09 -30.03 6.80
N ARG A 181 -1.34 -29.85 8.09
CA ARG A 181 -1.79 -28.57 8.64
C ARG A 181 -0.70 -27.49 8.49
N PRO A 182 -1.11 -26.20 8.47
CA PRO A 182 -0.15 -25.11 8.66
C PRO A 182 0.61 -25.28 9.97
N ALA A 183 1.88 -24.84 9.99
CA ALA A 183 2.75 -24.92 11.16
C ALA A 183 2.92 -26.35 11.70
N GLU A 184 3.25 -27.28 10.81
CA GLU A 184 3.67 -28.64 11.20
C GLU A 184 5.19 -28.74 11.23
N SER A 185 5.74 -29.37 12.27
CA SER A 185 7.19 -29.60 12.36
C SER A 185 7.59 -30.86 11.59
N ILE A 186 8.82 -30.94 11.07
CA ILE A 186 9.33 -32.12 10.37
C ILE A 186 9.23 -33.41 11.22
N PRO A 187 9.62 -33.42 12.52
CA PRO A 187 9.42 -34.59 13.38
C PRO A 187 7.94 -34.97 13.55
N GLY A 188 7.06 -33.97 13.64
CA GLY A 188 5.62 -34.13 13.67
C GLY A 188 5.08 -34.82 12.42
N LEU A 189 5.43 -34.28 11.24
CA LEU A 189 5.06 -34.81 9.94
C LEU A 189 5.47 -36.27 9.79
N ARG A 190 6.74 -36.61 10.03
CA ARG A 190 7.24 -38.01 9.95
C ARG A 190 6.46 -38.97 10.83
N LYS A 191 6.01 -38.53 12.01
CA LYS A 191 5.18 -39.35 12.89
C LYS A 191 3.78 -39.56 12.32
N LEU A 192 3.15 -38.50 11.81
CA LEU A 192 1.81 -38.55 11.22
C LEU A 192 1.80 -39.45 9.97
N LEU A 193 2.78 -39.31 9.09
CA LEU A 193 2.92 -40.14 7.89
C LEU A 193 3.09 -41.63 8.24
N ARG A 194 3.82 -41.96 9.32
CA ARG A 194 3.93 -43.36 9.78
C ARG A 194 2.58 -43.95 10.21
N VAL A 195 1.75 -43.17 10.90
CA VAL A 195 0.41 -43.62 11.32
C VAL A 195 -0.49 -43.80 10.10
N MET A 196 -0.48 -42.84 9.17
CA MET A 196 -1.25 -42.89 7.93
C MET A 196 -0.86 -44.10 7.07
N LYS A 197 0.44 -44.28 6.80
CA LYS A 197 0.95 -45.40 5.99
C LYS A 197 0.64 -46.75 6.62
N ARG A 198 0.68 -46.86 7.96
CA ARG A 198 0.23 -48.06 8.66
C ARG A 198 -1.26 -48.33 8.42
N ALA A 199 -2.11 -47.32 8.61
CA ALA A 199 -3.54 -47.46 8.39
C ALA A 199 -3.90 -47.80 6.93
N ALA A 200 -3.13 -47.29 5.95
CA ALA A 200 -3.28 -47.68 4.54
C ALA A 200 -3.00 -49.18 4.33
N ARG A 201 -1.88 -49.68 4.88
CA ARG A 201 -1.53 -51.11 4.82
C ARG A 201 -2.58 -51.99 5.51
N ASP A 202 -3.04 -51.58 6.68
CA ASP A 202 -4.08 -52.30 7.43
C ASP A 202 -5.41 -52.35 6.65
N ALA A 203 -5.63 -51.42 5.72
CA ALA A 203 -6.78 -51.37 4.82
C ALA A 203 -6.51 -51.99 3.43
N GLY A 204 -5.36 -52.63 3.22
CA GLY A 204 -4.99 -53.25 1.94
C GLY A 204 -4.66 -52.24 0.83
N ARG A 205 -4.34 -50.98 1.16
CA ARG A 205 -3.95 -49.93 0.21
C ARG A 205 -2.44 -49.70 0.23
N ASP A 206 -1.90 -49.26 -0.90
CA ASP A 206 -0.52 -48.77 -0.96
C ASP A 206 -0.43 -47.39 -0.30
N GLY A 207 0.30 -47.32 0.81
CA GLY A 207 0.52 -46.07 1.54
C GLY A 207 1.48 -45.10 0.86
N GLU A 208 2.26 -45.54 -0.13
CA GLU A 208 3.12 -44.68 -0.93
C GLU A 208 2.36 -44.01 -2.09
N ALA A 209 1.18 -44.52 -2.45
CA ALA A 209 0.31 -43.93 -3.47
C ALA A 209 -0.52 -42.72 -2.96
N ILE A 210 -0.46 -42.41 -1.66
CA ILE A 210 -1.19 -41.30 -1.05
C ILE A 210 -0.37 -40.02 -1.21
N ASP A 211 -0.87 -39.06 -2.00
CA ASP A 211 -0.18 -37.79 -2.27
C ASP A 211 -0.09 -36.91 -1.02
N VAL A 212 1.10 -36.45 -0.64
CA VAL A 212 1.28 -35.65 0.59
C VAL A 212 1.48 -34.17 0.25
N GLY A 213 0.42 -33.38 0.45
CA GLY A 213 0.48 -31.92 0.40
C GLY A 213 0.58 -31.28 1.78
N GLY A 214 1.02 -30.02 1.86
CA GLY A 214 1.02 -29.31 3.15
C GLY A 214 1.28 -27.82 3.07
N TYR A 215 0.58 -27.05 3.89
CA TYR A 215 0.77 -25.60 3.99
C TYR A 215 2.04 -25.24 4.77
N LEU A 216 2.99 -24.63 4.07
CA LEU A 216 4.21 -24.08 4.65
C LEU A 216 4.07 -22.57 4.75
N LEU A 217 3.80 -22.08 5.95
CA LEU A 217 3.70 -20.65 6.23
C LEU A 217 5.08 -19.99 6.07
N THR A 218 5.15 -18.91 5.29
CA THR A 218 6.41 -18.23 4.95
C THR A 218 6.41 -16.76 5.35
N PHE A 219 7.56 -16.28 5.80
CA PHE A 219 7.94 -14.87 5.86
C PHE A 219 9.25 -14.70 5.09
N ILE A 220 9.21 -13.95 3.99
CA ILE A 220 10.40 -13.73 3.16
C ILE A 220 10.83 -12.28 3.29
N ASP A 221 12.12 -12.07 3.55
CA ASP A 221 12.75 -10.75 3.51
C ASP A 221 14.15 -10.86 2.91
N GLU A 222 14.82 -9.74 2.70
CA GLU A 222 16.17 -9.69 2.12
C GLU A 222 17.22 -10.33 3.03
N THR A 223 16.95 -10.35 4.34
CA THR A 223 17.77 -11.07 5.30
C THR A 223 16.92 -11.95 6.20
N ARG A 224 17.51 -13.06 6.62
CA ARG A 224 16.94 -13.95 7.63
C ARG A 224 16.50 -13.21 8.89
N ARG A 225 17.35 -12.29 9.36
CA ARG A 225 17.10 -11.54 10.60
C ARG A 225 15.87 -10.64 10.46
N ASP A 226 15.71 -10.00 9.32
CA ASP A 226 14.54 -9.14 9.05
C ASP A 226 13.25 -9.97 8.95
N ALA A 227 13.31 -11.13 8.28
CA ALA A 227 12.18 -12.06 8.21
C ALA A 227 11.74 -12.54 9.60
N LEU A 228 12.69 -12.97 10.45
CA LEU A 228 12.42 -13.39 11.84
C LEU A 228 11.87 -12.23 12.69
N ASN A 229 12.47 -11.03 12.58
CA ASN A 229 12.00 -9.86 13.31
C ASN A 229 10.57 -9.47 12.93
N ARG A 230 10.22 -9.55 11.63
CA ARG A 230 8.86 -9.28 11.17
C ARG A 230 7.90 -10.35 11.68
N ALA A 231 8.27 -11.64 11.57
CA ALA A 231 7.45 -12.73 12.07
C ALA A 231 7.15 -12.62 13.57
N LYS A 232 8.14 -12.27 14.40
CA LYS A 232 7.95 -12.09 15.86
C LYS A 232 7.05 -10.92 16.26
N ARG A 233 6.80 -9.98 15.35
CA ARG A 233 5.92 -8.83 15.58
C ARG A 233 4.53 -9.05 14.98
N ASP A 234 4.35 -10.10 14.19
CA ASP A 234 3.09 -10.38 13.52
C ASP A 234 2.09 -11.01 14.51
N PRO A 235 0.90 -10.42 14.69
CA PRO A 235 -0.07 -10.92 15.65
C PRO A 235 -0.54 -12.34 15.34
N PHE A 236 -0.67 -12.72 14.07
CA PHE A 236 -1.07 -14.07 13.71
C PHE A 236 0.01 -15.09 14.08
N VAL A 237 1.29 -14.76 13.87
CA VAL A 237 2.41 -15.60 14.33
C VAL A 237 2.44 -15.75 15.84
N ILE A 238 2.35 -14.64 16.58
CA ILE A 238 2.35 -14.68 18.05
C ILE A 238 1.19 -15.53 18.56
N TYR A 239 -0.02 -15.32 18.00
CA TYR A 239 -1.19 -16.13 18.30
C TYR A 239 -0.93 -17.62 18.04
N MET A 240 -0.43 -17.97 16.85
CA MET A 240 -0.13 -19.35 16.48
C MET A 240 0.86 -20.00 17.46
N MET A 241 1.91 -19.29 17.85
CA MET A 241 2.88 -19.80 18.83
C MET A 241 2.27 -19.95 20.23
N SER A 242 1.33 -19.07 20.60
CA SER A 242 0.64 -19.08 21.90
C SER A 242 -0.38 -20.20 22.09
N ILE A 243 -0.79 -20.87 21.01
CA ILE A 243 -1.82 -21.92 21.05
C ILE A 243 -1.29 -23.32 20.70
N LEU A 244 0.02 -23.46 20.48
CA LEU A 244 0.64 -24.77 20.24
C LEU A 244 0.36 -25.72 21.42
N SER A 245 -0.06 -26.95 21.13
CA SER A 245 -0.28 -27.95 22.17
C SER A 245 1.04 -28.43 22.79
N ASP A 246 0.99 -28.85 24.06
CA ASP A 246 2.15 -29.41 24.77
C ASP A 246 2.75 -30.62 24.02
N VAL A 247 1.88 -31.43 23.41
CA VAL A 247 2.28 -32.59 22.61
C VAL A 247 3.06 -32.15 21.36
N THR A 248 2.65 -31.05 20.72
CA THR A 248 3.32 -30.48 19.55
C THR A 248 4.68 -29.90 19.95
N LEU A 249 4.75 -29.12 21.04
CA LEU A 249 5.98 -28.51 21.53
C LEU A 249 7.02 -29.54 21.96
N LYS A 250 6.63 -30.53 22.78
CA LYS A 250 7.53 -31.60 23.23
C LYS A 250 8.10 -32.41 22.07
N ARG A 251 7.32 -32.64 21.01
CA ARG A 251 7.80 -33.34 19.79
C ARG A 251 8.84 -32.54 19.01
N ALA A 252 8.76 -31.22 19.07
CA ALA A 252 9.72 -30.33 18.45
C ALA A 252 10.90 -29.96 19.39
N GLY A 253 10.92 -30.48 20.63
CA GLY A 253 11.99 -30.24 21.60
C GLY A 253 11.86 -28.96 22.42
N PHE A 254 10.66 -28.39 22.54
CA PHE A 254 10.41 -27.15 23.28
C PHE A 254 9.64 -27.37 24.58
N ASP A 255 9.94 -26.54 25.57
CA ASP A 255 9.25 -26.47 26.86
C ASP A 255 7.89 -25.75 26.73
N PRO A 256 6.76 -26.38 27.14
CA PRO A 256 5.45 -25.74 27.20
C PRO A 256 5.38 -24.47 28.05
N GLU A 257 6.23 -24.31 29.07
CA GLU A 257 6.17 -23.13 29.95
C GLU A 257 6.40 -21.82 29.18
N ASN A 258 7.29 -21.82 28.18
CA ASN A 258 7.53 -20.63 27.36
C ASN A 258 6.28 -20.24 26.54
N ARG A 259 5.51 -21.22 26.05
CA ARG A 259 4.24 -20.97 25.36
C ARG A 259 3.23 -20.32 26.29
N ASP A 260 3.15 -20.76 27.54
CA ASP A 260 2.21 -20.20 28.53
C ASP A 260 2.55 -18.73 28.84
N ARG A 261 3.84 -18.39 28.93
CA ARG A 261 4.31 -17.00 29.08
C ARG A 261 3.96 -16.15 27.86
N ILE A 262 4.17 -16.66 26.65
CA ILE A 262 3.75 -15.99 25.40
C ILE A 262 2.23 -15.78 25.39
N ALA A 263 1.45 -16.79 25.76
CA ALA A 263 0.00 -16.72 25.81
C ALA A 263 -0.53 -15.74 26.86
N ALA A 264 0.12 -15.65 28.03
CA ALA A 264 -0.21 -14.64 29.05
C ALA A 264 0.01 -13.23 28.52
N LYS A 265 1.13 -12.98 27.84
CA LYS A 265 1.45 -11.69 27.20
C LYS A 265 0.48 -11.35 26.07
N TRP A 266 0.15 -12.33 25.22
CA TRP A 266 -0.85 -12.19 24.15
C TRP A 266 -2.23 -11.81 24.70
N ARG A 267 -2.71 -12.49 25.76
CA ARG A 267 -4.00 -12.19 26.40
C ARG A 267 -4.03 -10.81 27.09
N ALA A 268 -2.86 -10.34 27.54
CA ALA A 268 -2.69 -8.99 28.06
C ALA A 268 -2.47 -7.94 26.95
N GLU A 269 -2.61 -8.32 25.68
CA GLU A 269 -2.38 -7.49 24.49
C GLU A 269 -0.95 -6.89 24.41
N ASP A 270 0.01 -7.44 25.16
CA ASP A 270 1.42 -7.08 25.12
C ASP A 270 2.13 -7.86 24.00
N TYR A 271 1.82 -7.50 22.75
CA TYR A 271 2.38 -8.16 21.56
C TYR A 271 3.90 -8.02 21.45
N THR A 272 4.45 -6.88 21.89
CA THR A 272 5.90 -6.63 21.86
C THR A 272 6.61 -7.54 22.86
N GLY A 273 6.09 -7.64 24.08
CA GLY A 273 6.60 -8.56 25.10
C GLY A 273 6.42 -10.02 24.69
N ALA A 274 5.28 -10.38 24.10
CA ALA A 274 5.02 -11.73 23.58
C ALA A 274 6.02 -12.11 22.49
N GLY A 275 6.23 -11.24 21.50
CA GLY A 275 7.18 -11.45 20.41
C GLY A 275 8.63 -11.60 20.88
N ALA A 276 9.02 -10.87 21.92
CA ALA A 276 10.36 -10.97 22.51
C ALA A 276 10.63 -12.32 23.19
N LEU A 277 9.60 -13.05 23.62
CA LEU A 277 9.71 -14.38 24.23
C LEU A 277 9.77 -15.52 23.19
N ILE A 278 9.46 -15.22 21.93
CA ILE A 278 9.52 -16.21 20.85
C ILE A 278 10.99 -16.39 20.44
N ALA A 279 11.54 -17.57 20.73
CA ALA A 279 12.89 -17.95 20.29
C ALA A 279 12.94 -18.13 18.76
N ASP A 280 14.09 -17.87 18.13
CA ASP A 280 14.26 -18.06 16.67
C ASP A 280 14.03 -19.53 16.29
N GLU A 281 14.51 -20.45 17.12
CA GLU A 281 14.39 -21.90 16.95
C GLU A 281 12.93 -22.36 17.02
N LEU A 282 12.13 -21.74 17.89
CA LEU A 282 10.70 -22.04 18.00
C LEU A 282 9.97 -21.66 16.71
N LEU A 283 10.29 -20.49 16.11
CA LEU A 283 9.74 -20.12 14.81
C LEU A 283 10.22 -21.07 13.71
N ASP A 284 11.49 -21.44 13.71
CA ASP A 284 12.06 -22.34 12.71
C ASP A 284 11.45 -23.75 12.73
N ALA A 285 10.88 -24.18 13.84
CA ALA A 285 10.18 -25.45 13.90
C ALA A 285 8.83 -25.45 13.15
N TYR A 286 8.26 -24.28 12.87
CA TYR A 286 6.86 -24.16 12.43
C TYR A 286 6.62 -23.19 11.26
N ILE A 287 7.50 -22.22 11.01
CA ILE A 287 7.33 -21.18 9.99
C ILE A 287 8.63 -21.02 9.21
N LEU A 288 8.53 -20.94 7.88
CA LEU A 288 9.65 -20.72 6.97
C LEU A 288 9.98 -19.23 6.90
N CYS A 289 10.77 -18.77 7.86
CA CYS A 289 11.30 -17.40 7.90
C CYS A 289 12.71 -17.37 7.30
N GLY A 290 12.95 -16.51 6.30
CA GLY A 290 14.26 -16.39 5.69
C GLY A 290 14.31 -15.55 4.41
N THR A 291 15.43 -15.70 3.69
CA THR A 291 15.53 -15.27 2.29
C THR A 291 14.77 -16.24 1.38
N ARG A 292 14.57 -15.85 0.11
CA ARG A 292 13.93 -16.70 -0.93
C ARG A 292 14.61 -18.08 -1.02
N ARG A 293 15.94 -18.11 -1.02
CA ARG A 293 16.73 -19.34 -1.07
C ARG A 293 16.59 -20.17 0.21
N GLU A 294 16.65 -19.55 1.39
CA GLU A 294 16.47 -20.26 2.65
C GLU A 294 15.06 -20.88 2.77
N VAL A 295 14.03 -20.18 2.31
CA VAL A 295 12.67 -20.73 2.24
C VAL A 295 12.60 -21.91 1.28
N ALA A 296 13.21 -21.82 0.10
CA ALA A 296 13.29 -22.92 -0.84
C ALA A 296 14.03 -24.16 -0.28
N GLU A 297 15.16 -23.96 0.40
CA GLU A 297 15.93 -25.03 1.07
C GLU A 297 15.12 -25.69 2.19
N ARG A 298 14.36 -24.91 2.95
CA ARG A 298 13.49 -25.46 4.00
C ARG A 298 12.29 -26.19 3.42
N ALA A 299 11.69 -25.71 2.33
CA ALA A 299 10.65 -26.44 1.60
C ALA A 299 11.18 -27.80 1.12
N HIS A 300 12.43 -27.84 0.64
CA HIS A 300 13.11 -29.09 0.30
C HIS A 300 13.30 -30.02 1.51
N ALA A 301 13.59 -29.51 2.70
CA ALA A 301 13.65 -30.34 3.91
C ALA A 301 12.30 -31.00 4.26
N TYR A 302 11.17 -30.36 3.95
CA TYR A 302 9.84 -30.99 4.07
C TYR A 302 9.61 -32.05 2.99
N HIS A 303 10.09 -31.80 1.76
CA HIS A 303 10.06 -32.80 0.69
C HIS A 303 10.79 -34.09 1.09
N GLU A 304 12.02 -33.97 1.60
CA GLU A 304 12.81 -35.09 2.14
C GLU A 304 12.14 -35.78 3.36
N ALA A 305 11.20 -35.10 4.01
CA ALA A 305 10.41 -35.68 5.10
C ALA A 305 9.16 -36.45 4.61
N GLY A 306 8.90 -36.46 3.29
CA GLY A 306 7.77 -37.12 2.64
C GLY A 306 6.61 -36.19 2.31
N MET A 307 6.86 -34.91 2.01
CA MET A 307 5.86 -33.97 1.48
C MET A 307 6.07 -33.74 -0.02
N ASP A 308 5.27 -34.42 -0.83
CA ASP A 308 5.38 -34.39 -2.29
C ASP A 308 4.98 -33.02 -2.88
N LEU A 309 4.00 -32.35 -2.26
CA LEU A 309 3.45 -31.08 -2.72
C LEU A 309 3.51 -30.02 -1.60
N PRO A 310 4.66 -29.35 -1.40
CA PRO A 310 4.74 -28.20 -0.51
C PRO A 310 3.89 -27.05 -1.06
N LEU A 311 2.97 -26.56 -0.24
CA LEU A 311 2.13 -25.40 -0.53
C LEU A 311 2.73 -24.18 0.17
N LEU A 312 3.57 -23.41 -0.53
CA LEU A 312 4.14 -22.20 0.05
C LEU A 312 3.03 -21.17 0.22
N GLN A 313 2.85 -20.68 1.46
CA GLN A 313 1.78 -19.77 1.80
C GLN A 313 2.31 -18.53 2.53
N PRO A 314 2.02 -17.30 2.05
CA PRO A 314 2.46 -16.12 2.74
C PRO A 314 1.62 -15.92 4.00
N VAL A 315 2.25 -15.64 5.13
CA VAL A 315 1.52 -15.27 6.36
C VAL A 315 0.76 -13.96 6.15
N VAL A 316 1.47 -12.98 5.55
CA VAL A 316 0.95 -11.68 5.14
C VAL A 316 0.76 -11.70 3.62
N GLN A 317 -0.50 -11.75 3.18
CA GLN A 317 -0.87 -11.87 1.77
C GLN A 317 -0.87 -10.51 1.06
N GLU A 318 0.32 -9.89 1.00
CA GLU A 318 0.60 -8.67 0.25
C GLU A 318 1.37 -8.99 -1.03
N GLU A 319 1.22 -8.14 -2.05
CA GLU A 319 1.84 -8.30 -3.37
C GLU A 319 3.34 -8.63 -3.30
N ALA A 320 4.11 -7.88 -2.50
CA ALA A 320 5.55 -8.09 -2.34
C ALA A 320 5.90 -9.46 -1.71
N GLN A 321 5.10 -9.93 -0.74
CA GLN A 321 5.31 -11.24 -0.11
C GLN A 321 4.92 -12.38 -1.04
N VAL A 322 3.82 -12.25 -1.78
CA VAL A 322 3.39 -13.26 -2.76
C VAL A 322 4.42 -13.37 -3.88
N GLN A 323 4.93 -12.25 -4.39
CA GLN A 323 5.96 -12.25 -5.43
C GLN A 323 7.26 -12.92 -4.95
N ALA A 324 7.77 -12.56 -3.77
CA ALA A 324 8.96 -13.19 -3.21
C ALA A 324 8.76 -14.69 -2.94
N LEU A 325 7.54 -15.10 -2.60
CA LEU A 325 7.17 -16.49 -2.41
C LEU A 325 7.13 -17.27 -3.72
N LEU A 326 6.60 -16.70 -4.80
CA LEU A 326 6.65 -17.32 -6.13
C LEU A 326 8.10 -17.54 -6.59
N GLU A 327 8.99 -16.58 -6.33
CA GLU A 327 10.42 -16.73 -6.61
C GLU A 327 11.07 -17.86 -5.79
N ALA A 328 10.72 -17.98 -4.51
CA ALA A 328 11.15 -19.11 -3.67
C ALA A 328 10.59 -20.46 -4.15
N ALA A 329 9.33 -20.48 -4.60
CA ALA A 329 8.70 -21.67 -5.18
C ALA A 329 9.41 -22.13 -6.45
N VAL A 330 9.80 -21.19 -7.33
CA VAL A 330 10.57 -21.48 -8.54
C VAL A 330 11.96 -22.01 -8.19
N LEU A 331 12.68 -21.40 -7.23
CA LEU A 331 14.00 -21.90 -6.78
C LEU A 331 13.93 -23.34 -6.23
N TYR A 332 12.86 -23.65 -5.49
CA TYR A 332 12.62 -25.01 -5.01
C TYR A 332 12.28 -25.96 -6.17
N GLY A 333 11.36 -25.53 -7.04
CA GLY A 333 10.83 -26.29 -8.16
C GLY A 333 11.84 -26.55 -9.27
N SER A 334 12.79 -25.64 -9.52
CA SER A 334 13.87 -25.80 -10.50
C SER A 334 14.96 -26.76 -10.04
N ALA A 335 14.86 -27.29 -8.81
CA ALA A 335 15.85 -28.15 -8.16
C ALA A 335 17.24 -27.50 -7.97
N GLU A 336 17.30 -26.17 -7.95
CA GLU A 336 18.53 -25.41 -7.64
C GLU A 336 18.97 -25.51 -6.18
N VAL A 337 18.06 -25.96 -5.30
CA VAL A 337 18.32 -26.25 -3.89
C VAL A 337 18.29 -27.76 -3.65
N GLY A 338 19.15 -28.25 -2.74
CA GLY A 338 19.26 -29.68 -2.41
C GLY A 338 20.35 -30.45 -3.16
N SER A 339 20.99 -29.86 -4.17
CA SER A 339 22.30 -30.33 -4.65
C SER A 339 23.39 -29.83 -3.71
N ALA A 340 24.37 -30.68 -3.39
CA ALA A 340 25.27 -30.49 -2.25
C ALA A 340 26.01 -29.13 -2.22
N ALA A 341 25.54 -28.22 -1.36
CA ALA A 341 26.35 -27.25 -0.64
C ALA A 341 25.56 -26.74 0.58
N ARG A 342 25.87 -27.26 1.78
CA ARG A 342 25.53 -26.58 3.03
C ARG A 342 26.42 -25.34 3.13
N VAL A 343 26.00 -24.25 2.49
CA VAL A 343 26.60 -22.95 2.78
C VAL A 343 26.00 -22.47 4.09
N ALA A 344 26.88 -22.27 5.06
CA ALA A 344 26.54 -21.89 6.42
C ALA A 344 25.56 -20.71 6.45
N LEU A 345 24.50 -20.90 7.22
CA LEU A 345 23.65 -19.85 7.77
C LEU A 345 24.51 -18.89 8.62
N ALA A 346 25.15 -17.94 7.97
CA ALA A 346 25.79 -16.80 8.62
C ALA A 346 25.62 -15.56 7.73
N GLU A 347 24.62 -14.77 8.10
CA GLU A 347 24.45 -13.34 7.80
C GLU A 347 24.88 -12.87 6.40
N GLN A 348 23.99 -12.96 5.41
CA GLN A 348 24.00 -11.95 4.36
C GLN A 348 23.59 -10.61 4.99
N ARG A 349 24.59 -9.82 5.37
CA ARG A 349 24.40 -8.44 5.82
C ARG A 349 24.05 -7.58 4.61
N LYS A 350 22.93 -6.84 4.69
CA LYS A 350 22.64 -5.74 3.75
C LYS A 350 23.87 -4.87 3.57
N THR A 351 24.19 -4.54 2.32
CA THR A 351 25.26 -3.58 1.98
C THR A 351 25.00 -2.22 2.65
N LEU A 352 26.03 -1.40 2.83
CA LEU A 352 25.86 -0.07 3.41
C LEU A 352 24.83 0.76 2.62
N ALA A 353 24.89 0.71 1.28
CA ALA A 353 23.95 1.39 0.39
C ALA A 353 22.50 0.92 0.59
N GLN A 354 22.26 -0.39 0.70
CA GLN A 354 20.92 -0.94 0.97
C GLN A 354 20.42 -0.52 2.35
N ARG A 355 21.27 -0.55 3.39
CA ARG A 355 20.89 -0.09 4.74
C ARG A 355 20.52 1.38 4.76
N THR A 356 21.30 2.23 4.08
CA THR A 356 21.01 3.66 3.99
C THR A 356 19.73 3.91 3.21
N ARG A 357 19.48 3.18 2.12
CA ARG A 357 18.23 3.25 1.33
C ARG A 357 17.01 2.86 2.17
N ASP A 358 17.06 1.72 2.86
CA ASP A 358 15.99 1.26 3.74
C ASP A 358 15.71 2.27 4.85
N GLN A 359 16.77 2.83 5.45
CA GLN A 359 16.65 3.87 6.46
C GLN A 359 15.99 5.12 5.91
N LEU A 360 16.40 5.61 4.74
CA LEU A 360 15.80 6.80 4.12
C LEU A 360 14.34 6.55 3.73
N GLY A 361 14.01 5.39 3.17
CA GLY A 361 12.65 4.99 2.84
C GLY A 361 11.76 4.89 4.09
N ALA A 362 12.29 4.35 5.18
CA ALA A 362 11.59 4.29 6.47
C ALA A 362 11.37 5.67 7.08
N LEU A 363 12.37 6.57 6.99
CA LEU A 363 12.27 7.97 7.43
C LEU A 363 11.25 8.75 6.59
N TRP A 364 11.20 8.51 5.27
CA TRP A 364 10.20 9.10 4.39
C TRP A 364 8.78 8.62 4.72
N GLU A 365 8.59 7.32 4.94
CA GLU A 365 7.28 6.76 5.31
C GLU A 365 6.78 7.34 6.64
N ILE A 366 7.62 7.32 7.68
CA ILE A 366 7.24 7.82 9.02
C ILE A 366 7.08 9.34 9.08
N ALA A 367 7.75 10.10 8.21
CA ALA A 367 7.59 11.56 8.12
C ALA A 367 6.22 11.98 7.54
N ARG A 368 5.55 11.08 6.81
CA ARG A 368 4.25 11.29 6.14
C ARG A 368 4.20 12.55 5.23
N PRO A 369 5.05 12.66 4.19
CA PRO A 369 5.13 13.88 3.35
C PRO A 369 3.82 14.31 2.70
N PHE A 370 2.91 13.37 2.43
CA PHE A 370 1.57 13.67 1.92
C PHE A 370 0.76 14.59 2.86
N SER A 371 1.05 14.59 4.17
CA SER A 371 0.37 15.45 5.15
C SER A 371 0.94 16.87 5.19
N PHE A 372 2.10 17.14 4.59
CA PHE A 372 2.78 18.44 4.71
C PHE A 372 1.99 19.62 4.16
N THR A 373 0.98 19.37 3.33
CA THR A 373 0.01 20.40 2.90
C THR A 373 -0.61 21.13 4.09
N ALA A 374 -0.85 20.46 5.22
CA ALA A 374 -1.39 21.07 6.42
C ALA A 374 -0.43 22.03 7.13
N SER A 375 0.86 22.03 6.80
CA SER A 375 1.85 23.01 7.30
C SER A 375 2.33 23.99 6.22
N THR A 376 2.49 23.53 4.97
CA THR A 376 3.00 24.37 3.89
C THR A 376 1.96 25.39 3.40
N VAL A 377 0.68 25.03 3.34
CA VAL A 377 -0.40 25.96 2.92
C VAL A 377 -0.56 27.12 3.92
N PRO A 378 -0.63 26.92 5.24
CA PRO A 378 -0.65 28.02 6.20
C PRO A 378 0.54 28.97 6.10
N VAL A 379 1.76 28.43 5.98
CA VAL A 379 2.97 29.25 5.85
C VAL A 379 2.99 30.03 4.54
N ALA A 380 2.60 29.38 3.44
CA ALA A 380 2.47 30.04 2.14
C ALA A 380 1.43 31.17 2.17
N ALA A 381 0.31 30.98 2.87
CA ALA A 381 -0.70 32.04 3.07
C ALA A 381 -0.12 33.24 3.84
N GLY A 382 0.62 33.00 4.92
CA GLY A 382 1.32 34.05 5.65
C GLY A 382 2.37 34.78 4.80
N GLY A 383 3.17 34.05 4.04
CA GLY A 383 4.13 34.62 3.09
C GLY A 383 3.47 35.44 1.98
N ALA A 384 2.37 34.96 1.41
CA ALA A 384 1.61 35.67 0.38
C ALA A 384 1.04 36.99 0.90
N LEU A 385 0.54 37.01 2.15
CA LEU A 385 0.09 38.24 2.79
C LEU A 385 1.24 39.23 3.01
N ALA A 386 2.42 38.76 3.41
CA ALA A 386 3.61 39.61 3.54
C ALA A 386 4.03 40.18 2.18
N ALA A 387 3.90 39.41 1.09
CA ALA A 387 4.17 39.88 -0.26
C ALA A 387 3.17 40.97 -0.70
N VAL A 388 1.88 40.79 -0.39
CA VAL A 388 0.85 41.82 -0.65
C VAL A 388 1.09 43.08 0.18
N ALA A 389 1.61 42.94 1.41
CA ALA A 389 1.98 44.05 2.28
C ALA A 389 3.31 44.72 1.90
N GLY A 390 4.04 44.21 0.90
CA GLY A 390 5.35 44.74 0.48
C GLY A 390 6.49 44.48 1.45
N THR A 391 6.33 43.53 2.37
CA THR A 391 7.29 43.21 3.47
C THR A 391 7.84 41.79 3.37
N PHE A 392 7.74 41.17 2.21
CA PHE A 392 8.19 39.79 2.00
C PHE A 392 9.72 39.68 1.99
N ASP A 393 10.24 38.86 2.90
CA ASP A 393 11.64 38.45 2.92
C ASP A 393 11.75 36.95 2.56
N PRO A 394 12.41 36.59 1.44
CA PRO A 394 12.55 35.20 1.02
C PRO A 394 13.31 34.31 2.02
N GLY A 395 14.29 34.85 2.73
CA GLY A 395 15.10 34.11 3.70
C GLY A 395 14.31 33.77 4.96
N LEU A 396 13.58 34.75 5.51
CA LEU A 396 12.71 34.53 6.66
C LEU A 396 11.50 33.65 6.31
N PHE A 397 10.98 33.75 5.09
CA PHE A 397 9.95 32.84 4.60
C PHE A 397 10.44 31.40 4.53
N LEU A 398 11.63 31.17 3.98
CA LEU A 398 12.22 29.83 3.91
C LEU A 398 12.49 29.27 5.31
N ALA A 399 13.00 30.08 6.24
CA ALA A 399 13.20 29.67 7.63
C ALA A 399 11.88 29.29 8.33
N ALA A 400 10.81 30.08 8.13
CA ALA A 400 9.48 29.78 8.65
C ALA A 400 8.90 28.47 8.07
N LEU A 401 9.10 28.25 6.77
CA LEU A 401 8.64 27.03 6.08
C LEU A 401 9.37 25.78 6.58
N VAL A 402 10.71 25.82 6.63
CA VAL A 402 11.54 24.72 7.13
C VAL A 402 11.19 24.43 8.59
N GLY A 403 11.05 25.46 9.43
CA GLY A 403 10.67 25.30 10.83
C GLY A 403 9.29 24.65 11.01
N ALA A 404 8.29 25.08 10.25
CA ALA A 404 6.93 24.53 10.32
C ALA A 404 6.87 23.07 9.85
N VAL A 405 7.54 22.72 8.74
CA VAL A 405 7.60 21.34 8.24
C VAL A 405 8.36 20.45 9.23
N ALA A 406 9.47 20.91 9.79
CA ALA A 406 10.24 20.15 10.78
C ALA A 406 9.42 19.87 12.06
N LEU A 407 8.66 20.85 12.55
CA LEU A 407 7.75 20.69 13.69
C LEU A 407 6.63 19.68 13.37
N HIS A 408 6.07 19.72 12.16
CA HIS A 408 5.08 18.76 11.69
C HIS A 408 5.67 17.34 11.58
N VAL A 409 6.88 17.18 11.03
CA VAL A 409 7.58 15.87 10.99
C VAL A 409 7.77 15.32 12.41
N GLY A 410 8.27 16.13 13.34
CA GLY A 410 8.41 15.71 14.74
C GLY A 410 7.09 15.24 15.35
N THR A 411 5.99 15.94 15.05
CA THR A 411 4.63 15.60 15.50
C THR A 411 4.13 14.29 14.87
N ASN A 412 4.32 14.09 13.57
CA ASN A 412 3.94 12.87 12.85
C ASN A 412 4.65 11.63 13.39
N VAL A 413 5.96 11.73 13.60
CA VAL A 413 6.79 10.64 14.12
C VAL A 413 6.40 10.32 15.57
N THR A 414 6.18 11.36 16.39
CA THR A 414 5.70 11.20 17.78
C THR A 414 4.32 10.54 17.81
N ASN A 415 3.41 10.96 16.93
CA ASN A 415 2.09 10.35 16.80
C ASN A 415 2.19 8.83 16.55
N GLU A 416 2.99 8.38 15.59
CA GLU A 416 3.13 6.95 15.29
C GLU A 416 3.72 6.15 16.46
N ILE A 417 4.73 6.71 17.16
CA ILE A 417 5.32 6.09 18.34
C ILE A 417 4.26 5.81 19.42
N TYR A 418 3.44 6.80 19.76
CA TYR A 418 2.45 6.68 20.83
C TYR A 418 1.20 5.90 20.40
N ASP A 419 0.80 5.99 19.13
CA ASP A 419 -0.30 5.17 18.57
C ASP A 419 0.05 3.68 18.63
N VAL A 420 1.30 3.31 18.30
CA VAL A 420 1.80 1.92 18.41
C VAL A 420 1.87 1.47 19.87
N ARG A 421 2.42 2.30 20.77
CA ARG A 421 2.51 1.96 22.20
C ARG A 421 1.16 1.78 22.87
N LYS A 422 0.11 2.46 22.38
CA LYS A 422 -1.27 2.33 22.87
C LYS A 422 -2.07 1.22 22.17
N GLY A 423 -1.52 0.56 21.15
CA GLY A 423 -2.22 -0.48 20.40
C GLY A 423 -3.31 0.04 19.47
N VAL A 424 -3.34 1.35 19.17
CA VAL A 424 -4.29 1.97 18.24
C VAL A 424 -3.90 1.64 16.79
N ASP A 425 -2.61 1.76 16.48
CA ASP A 425 -2.06 1.35 15.17
C ASP A 425 -1.68 -0.14 15.22
N THR A 426 -2.36 -0.96 14.41
CA THR A 426 -2.13 -2.40 14.25
C THR A 426 -1.86 -2.75 12.79
N ILE A 427 -1.31 -3.94 12.50
CA ILE A 427 -1.07 -4.39 11.10
C ILE A 427 -2.37 -4.39 10.26
N VAL A 428 -3.53 -4.57 10.90
CA VAL A 428 -4.85 -4.57 10.25
C VAL A 428 -5.48 -3.18 10.12
N SER A 429 -4.87 -2.13 10.70
CA SER A 429 -5.41 -0.77 10.64
C SER A 429 -5.33 -0.21 9.19
N PRO A 430 -6.39 0.43 8.67
CA PRO A 430 -6.43 0.89 7.28
C PRO A 430 -5.45 2.06 7.03
N ARG A 431 -4.33 1.75 6.36
CA ARG A 431 -3.39 2.64 5.64
C ARG A 431 -2.94 3.93 6.36
N ALA A 432 -2.64 3.86 7.66
CA ALA A 432 -1.71 4.82 8.26
C ALA A 432 -0.26 4.40 7.95
N SER A 433 0.70 5.33 8.06
CA SER A 433 2.13 4.93 8.06
C SER A 433 2.33 3.94 9.20
N HIS A 434 2.86 2.77 8.85
CA HIS A 434 3.11 1.65 9.75
C HIS A 434 4.62 1.36 9.76
N ALA A 435 5.46 2.38 9.64
CA ALA A 435 6.91 2.19 9.56
C ALA A 435 7.42 1.46 10.82
N ILE A 436 6.88 1.79 12.00
CA ILE A 436 7.20 1.08 13.25
C ILE A 436 6.53 -0.31 13.28
N VAL A 437 5.24 -0.40 12.95
CA VAL A 437 4.45 -1.65 12.99
C VAL A 437 4.98 -2.71 12.00
N LYS A 438 5.33 -2.32 10.77
CA LYS A 438 5.96 -3.16 9.73
C LYS A 438 7.42 -3.48 10.03
N GLY A 439 7.98 -2.87 11.09
CA GLY A 439 9.36 -3.08 11.51
C GLY A 439 10.42 -2.40 10.65
N ARG A 440 10.05 -1.44 9.80
CA ARG A 440 10.99 -0.68 8.94
C ARG A 440 11.87 0.28 9.74
N ILE A 441 11.37 0.81 10.86
CA ILE A 441 12.14 1.64 11.79
C ILE A 441 11.89 1.21 13.24
N THR A 442 12.95 1.15 14.04
CA THR A 442 12.82 0.84 15.49
C THR A 442 12.26 2.05 16.25
N ASP A 443 11.53 1.81 17.33
CA ASP A 443 11.02 2.87 18.25
C ASP A 443 12.12 3.88 18.65
N ARG A 444 13.31 3.40 19.06
CA ARG A 444 14.46 4.26 19.41
C ARG A 444 14.98 5.11 18.25
N ALA A 445 14.90 4.62 17.02
CA ALA A 445 15.33 5.37 15.84
C ALA A 445 14.29 6.43 15.46
N ALA A 446 13.00 6.09 15.55
CA ALA A 446 11.91 7.05 15.38
C ALA A 446 12.00 8.20 16.40
N TYR A 447 12.24 7.90 17.68
CA TYR A 447 12.45 8.93 18.71
C TYR A 447 13.61 9.88 18.37
N ARG A 448 14.76 9.34 17.95
CA ARG A 448 15.92 10.16 17.55
C ARG A 448 15.58 11.06 16.36
N PHE A 449 14.82 10.56 15.40
CA PHE A 449 14.36 11.33 14.25
C PHE A 449 13.39 12.45 14.65
N ALA A 450 12.42 12.17 15.54
CA ALA A 450 11.53 13.19 16.08
C ALA A 450 12.31 14.31 16.80
N ILE A 451 13.27 13.94 17.66
CA ILE A 451 14.14 14.91 18.36
C ILE A 451 14.94 15.76 17.37
N ALA A 452 15.53 15.13 16.34
CA ALA A 452 16.27 15.86 15.31
C ALA A 452 15.36 16.85 14.55
N ALA A 453 14.14 16.45 14.20
CA ALA A 453 13.17 17.32 13.56
C ALA A 453 12.76 18.51 14.46
N PHE A 454 12.48 18.26 15.75
CA PHE A 454 12.21 19.35 16.70
C PHE A 454 13.42 20.26 16.92
N ALA A 455 14.65 19.74 16.91
CA ALA A 455 15.86 20.55 17.01
C ALA A 455 16.02 21.49 15.80
N VAL A 456 15.74 21.01 14.58
CA VAL A 456 15.70 21.86 13.38
C VAL A 456 14.64 22.94 13.50
N ALA A 457 13.44 22.61 14.00
CA ALA A 457 12.39 23.59 14.24
C ALA A 457 12.81 24.68 15.25
N VAL A 458 13.46 24.28 16.35
CA VAL A 458 14.01 25.21 17.35
C VAL A 458 15.10 26.09 16.76
N LEU A 459 16.01 25.53 15.97
CA LEU A 459 17.07 26.29 15.30
C LEU A 459 16.49 27.37 14.36
N MET A 460 15.50 27.02 13.54
CA MET A 460 14.80 27.99 12.70
C MET A 460 14.06 29.04 13.56
N GLY A 461 13.45 28.62 14.67
CA GLY A 461 12.82 29.51 15.65
C GLY A 461 13.79 30.53 16.24
N VAL A 462 15.03 30.13 16.57
CA VAL A 462 16.10 31.02 17.05
C VAL A 462 16.49 32.04 15.98
N ILE A 463 16.66 31.61 14.72
CA ILE A 463 16.96 32.51 13.59
C ILE A 463 15.86 33.56 13.43
N LEU A 464 14.60 33.12 13.46
CA LEU A 464 13.44 34.02 13.34
C LEU A 464 13.30 34.95 14.56
N THR A 465 13.64 34.48 15.76
CA THR A 465 13.65 35.31 16.98
C THR A 465 14.74 36.35 16.94
N ALA A 466 15.93 36.03 16.42
CA ALA A 466 16.99 37.01 16.23
C ALA A 466 16.56 38.14 15.28
N ALA A 467 15.74 37.83 14.27
CA ALA A 467 15.23 38.82 13.30
C ALA A 467 13.98 39.58 13.77
N ARG A 468 13.06 38.93 14.50
CA ARG A 468 11.70 39.47 14.81
C ARG A 468 11.40 39.62 16.31
N GLY A 469 12.26 39.14 17.18
CA GLY A 469 12.12 39.27 18.63
C GLY A 469 11.23 38.21 19.28
N TRP A 470 10.90 38.46 20.55
CA TRP A 470 10.29 37.48 21.46
C TRP A 470 8.92 36.90 21.02
N PRO A 471 8.05 37.55 20.21
CA PRO A 471 6.77 36.94 19.84
C PRO A 471 6.92 35.62 19.07
N ILE A 472 8.04 35.44 18.34
CA ILE A 472 8.38 34.15 17.71
C ILE A 472 8.57 33.04 18.74
N VAL A 473 9.18 33.36 19.90
CA VAL A 473 9.38 32.39 20.99
C VAL A 473 8.02 31.92 21.53
N ALA A 474 7.09 32.85 21.76
CA ALA A 474 5.75 32.50 22.23
C ALA A 474 4.99 31.61 21.24
N LEU A 475 5.02 31.96 19.95
CA LEU A 475 4.41 31.17 18.87
C LEU A 475 5.06 29.77 18.76
N GLY A 476 6.39 29.70 18.87
CA GLY A 476 7.16 28.46 18.83
C GLY A 476 6.85 27.53 20.00
N ILE A 477 6.78 28.05 21.23
CA ILE A 477 6.41 27.28 22.42
C ILE A 477 4.99 26.74 22.29
N ALA A 478 4.03 27.57 21.87
CA ALA A 478 2.65 27.12 21.65
C ALA A 478 2.57 26.00 20.59
N GLY A 479 3.32 26.13 19.49
CA GLY A 479 3.41 25.10 18.46
C GLY A 479 4.04 23.79 18.96
N LEU A 480 5.13 23.85 19.72
CA LEU A 480 5.80 22.67 20.28
C LEU A 480 4.93 21.93 21.31
N ILE A 481 4.29 22.67 22.23
CA ILE A 481 3.36 22.09 23.21
C ILE A 481 2.18 21.46 22.47
N GLY A 482 1.59 22.16 21.50
CA GLY A 482 0.50 21.62 20.68
C GLY A 482 0.90 20.33 19.96
N GLY A 483 1.99 20.35 19.20
CA GLY A 483 2.47 19.17 18.46
C GLY A 483 2.80 17.98 19.36
N TYR A 484 3.48 18.20 20.49
CA TYR A 484 3.81 17.13 21.43
C TYR A 484 2.56 16.57 22.14
N THR A 485 1.74 17.45 22.72
CA THR A 485 0.56 17.04 23.51
C THR A 485 -0.63 16.58 22.68
N TYR A 486 -0.54 16.67 21.35
CA TYR A 486 -1.48 16.07 20.41
C TYR A 486 -1.68 14.58 20.72
N THR A 487 -0.59 13.83 20.92
CA THR A 487 -0.61 12.39 21.20
C THR A 487 0.17 11.98 22.43
N ALA A 488 1.18 12.75 22.84
CA ALA A 488 1.97 12.46 24.03
C ALA A 488 1.29 12.99 25.32
N PRO A 489 1.50 12.34 26.49
CA PRO A 489 0.99 12.81 27.77
C PRO A 489 1.45 14.24 28.10
N PRO A 490 0.68 15.04 28.87
CA PRO A 490 -0.49 14.63 29.67
C PRO A 490 -1.87 14.81 29.00
N PHE A 491 -2.00 15.62 27.94
CA PHE A 491 -3.33 15.98 27.39
C PHE A 491 -3.86 15.01 26.33
N GLN A 492 -2.99 14.59 25.40
CA GLN A 492 -3.32 13.64 24.32
C GLN A 492 -4.61 14.00 23.57
N TYR A 493 -4.75 15.28 23.23
CA TYR A 493 -6.04 15.85 22.86
C TYR A 493 -6.58 15.34 21.52
N LYS A 494 -5.77 14.64 20.70
CA LYS A 494 -6.21 13.85 19.54
C LYS A 494 -7.35 12.88 19.89
N PHE A 495 -7.30 12.25 21.06
CA PHE A 495 -8.29 11.25 21.47
C PHE A 495 -9.49 11.85 22.20
N GLY A 496 -9.53 13.18 22.34
CA GLY A 496 -10.55 13.91 23.09
C GLY A 496 -11.47 14.76 22.20
N PRO A 497 -12.53 15.35 22.78
CA PRO A 497 -13.53 16.11 22.03
C PRO A 497 -13.00 17.45 21.50
N VAL A 498 -11.84 17.90 22.00
CA VAL A 498 -11.22 19.19 21.64
C VAL A 498 -10.17 19.07 20.52
N GLY A 499 -9.98 17.87 19.94
CA GLY A 499 -9.02 17.60 18.87
C GLY A 499 -9.19 18.54 17.67
N ILE A 500 -10.39 18.57 17.10
CA ILE A 500 -10.73 19.39 15.92
C ILE A 500 -10.54 20.90 16.20
N PRO A 501 -11.11 21.49 17.28
CA PRO A 501 -10.87 22.90 17.61
C PRO A 501 -9.40 23.27 17.83
N LEU A 502 -8.63 22.42 18.52
CA LEU A 502 -7.22 22.73 18.79
C LEU A 502 -6.37 22.67 17.52
N VAL A 503 -6.57 21.67 16.66
CA VAL A 503 -5.86 21.59 15.38
C VAL A 503 -6.25 22.75 14.45
N PHE A 504 -7.53 23.14 14.43
CA PHE A 504 -7.98 24.35 13.74
C PHE A 504 -7.17 25.58 14.20
N LEU A 505 -7.07 25.81 15.51
CA LEU A 505 -6.38 26.98 16.08
C LEU A 505 -4.87 26.96 15.83
N LEU A 506 -4.23 25.81 16.06
CA LEU A 506 -2.77 25.66 15.98
C LEU A 506 -2.26 25.68 14.55
N MET A 507 -2.93 25.00 13.61
CA MET A 507 -2.48 24.90 12.22
C MET A 507 -3.15 25.92 11.29
N GLY A 508 -4.23 26.56 11.71
CA GLY A 508 -4.85 27.69 11.01
C GLY A 508 -4.33 29.03 11.54
N PRO A 509 -5.07 29.71 12.44
CA PRO A 509 -4.70 31.02 12.99
C PRO A 509 -3.26 31.14 13.46
N LEU A 510 -2.80 30.28 14.37
CA LEU A 510 -1.47 30.41 14.95
C LEU A 510 -0.37 30.30 13.88
N MET A 511 -0.49 29.35 12.96
CA MET A 511 0.52 29.11 11.93
C MET A 511 0.50 30.17 10.82
N VAL A 512 -0.68 30.64 10.37
CA VAL A 512 -0.79 31.70 9.36
C VAL A 512 -0.35 33.05 9.92
N ILE A 513 -0.83 33.42 11.11
CA ILE A 513 -0.44 34.68 11.77
C ILE A 513 1.04 34.64 12.12
N GLY A 514 1.51 33.51 12.67
CA GLY A 514 2.90 33.34 13.06
C GLY A 514 3.87 33.39 11.89
N SER A 515 3.51 32.77 10.75
CA SER A 515 4.32 32.86 9.53
C SER A 515 4.28 34.26 8.90
N PHE A 516 3.13 34.93 8.88
CA PHE A 516 3.06 36.33 8.45
C PHE A 516 3.96 37.23 9.33
N TYR A 517 3.91 37.07 10.66
CA TYR A 517 4.75 37.82 11.58
C TYR A 517 6.24 37.46 11.42
N ALA A 518 6.57 36.18 11.25
CA ALA A 518 7.94 35.75 11.01
C ALA A 518 8.55 36.40 9.77
N VAL A 519 7.77 36.50 8.68
CA VAL A 519 8.22 37.08 7.42
C VAL A 519 8.23 38.61 7.47
N SER A 520 7.19 39.25 8.02
CA SER A 520 6.99 40.70 7.92
C SER A 520 7.39 41.51 9.16
N GLY A 521 7.36 40.90 10.34
CA GLY A 521 7.50 41.57 11.65
C GLY A 521 6.25 42.32 12.12
N LEU A 522 5.11 42.17 11.41
CA LEU A 522 3.87 42.89 11.69
C LEU A 522 2.74 41.95 12.08
N PHE A 523 1.81 42.46 12.87
CA PHE A 523 0.52 41.83 13.12
C PHE A 523 -0.55 42.53 12.28
N ASP A 524 -1.33 41.76 11.52
CA ASP A 524 -2.40 42.27 10.66
C ASP A 524 -3.67 41.43 10.85
N LEU A 525 -4.82 42.11 11.02
CA LEU A 525 -6.13 41.49 11.10
C LEU A 525 -6.50 40.73 9.81
N ARG A 526 -5.93 41.11 8.66
CA ARG A 526 -6.08 40.39 7.39
C ARG A 526 -5.50 38.98 7.47
N ALA A 527 -4.42 38.78 8.24
CA ALA A 527 -3.85 37.45 8.48
C ALA A 527 -4.80 36.58 9.31
N VAL A 528 -5.50 37.16 10.29
CA VAL A 528 -6.54 36.48 11.06
C VAL A 528 -7.66 36.02 10.12
N ALA A 529 -8.19 36.92 9.28
CA ALA A 529 -9.25 36.57 8.34
C ALA A 529 -8.84 35.48 7.34
N ALA A 530 -7.63 35.57 6.78
CA ALA A 530 -7.09 34.58 5.85
C ALA A 530 -6.85 33.21 6.51
N SER A 531 -6.59 33.18 7.82
CA SER A 531 -6.31 31.95 8.55
C SER A 531 -7.54 31.08 8.80
N ILE A 532 -8.74 31.64 8.82
CA ILE A 532 -9.99 30.92 9.08
C ILE A 532 -10.26 29.85 8.01
N PRO A 533 -10.32 30.17 6.70
CA PRO A 533 -10.56 29.15 5.68
C PRO A 533 -9.44 28.11 5.62
N VAL A 534 -8.18 28.51 5.86
CA VAL A 534 -7.04 27.60 5.94
C VAL A 534 -7.20 26.62 7.11
N GLY A 535 -7.51 27.13 8.30
CA GLY A 535 -7.74 26.32 9.49
C GLY A 535 -8.92 25.35 9.32
N LEU A 536 -10.02 25.78 8.69
CA LEU A 536 -11.17 24.91 8.42
C LEU A 536 -10.81 23.74 7.51
N LEU A 537 -9.98 23.99 6.48
CA LEU A 537 -9.49 22.92 5.59
C LEU A 537 -8.55 21.95 6.33
N VAL A 538 -7.67 22.44 7.19
CA VAL A 538 -6.81 21.56 8.01
C VAL A 538 -7.63 20.75 9.01
N ALA A 539 -8.61 21.37 9.65
CA ALA A 539 -9.56 20.68 10.54
C ALA A 539 -10.37 19.61 9.77
N ALA A 540 -10.73 19.88 8.51
CA ALA A 540 -11.39 18.90 7.65
C ALA A 540 -10.53 17.65 7.41
N ILE A 541 -9.21 17.80 7.25
CA ILE A 541 -8.29 16.67 7.09
C ILE A 541 -8.34 15.76 8.34
N LEU A 542 -8.20 16.34 9.54
CA LEU A 542 -8.28 15.57 10.78
C LEU A 542 -9.65 14.91 10.96
N HIS A 543 -10.72 15.68 10.77
CA HIS A 543 -12.08 15.18 10.96
C HIS A 543 -12.46 14.10 9.94
N GLY A 544 -11.91 14.17 8.72
CA GLY A 544 -12.04 13.11 7.72
C GLY A 544 -11.42 11.79 8.19
N ASN A 545 -10.28 11.85 8.90
CA ASN A 545 -9.67 10.67 9.51
C ASN A 545 -10.54 10.12 10.65
N GLU A 546 -10.95 10.95 11.60
CA GLU A 546 -11.80 10.53 12.73
C GLU A 546 -13.15 9.95 12.26
N TRP A 547 -13.75 10.53 11.21
CA TRP A 547 -15.02 10.05 10.67
C TRP A 547 -14.89 8.69 9.98
N ARG A 548 -13.77 8.47 9.27
CA ARG A 548 -13.46 7.20 8.60
C ARG A 548 -13.26 6.07 9.60
N ASP A 549 -12.53 6.33 10.68
CA ASP A 549 -12.07 5.32 11.64
C ASP A 549 -12.94 5.27 12.93
N ILE A 550 -14.15 5.82 12.88
CA ILE A 550 -15.06 5.97 14.03
C ILE A 550 -15.32 4.65 14.80
N SER A 551 -15.34 3.52 14.11
CA SER A 551 -15.66 2.21 14.72
C SER A 551 -14.44 1.64 15.46
N GLU A 552 -13.27 1.79 14.87
CA GLU A 552 -11.98 1.41 15.42
C GLU A 552 -11.62 2.30 16.62
N ASP A 553 -11.75 3.62 16.47
CA ASP A 553 -11.48 4.60 17.52
C ASP A 553 -12.39 4.41 18.75
N ALA A 554 -13.66 4.09 18.53
CA ALA A 554 -14.60 3.78 19.61
C ALA A 554 -14.20 2.51 20.37
N ARG A 555 -13.71 1.47 19.67
CA ARG A 555 -13.21 0.24 20.32
C ARG A 555 -11.93 0.50 21.12
N ALA A 556 -11.08 1.43 20.66
CA ALA A 556 -9.88 1.86 21.37
C ALA A 556 -10.17 2.84 22.53
N GLY A 557 -11.44 3.17 22.80
CA GLY A 557 -11.86 4.02 23.90
C GLY A 557 -11.66 5.53 23.66
N ALA A 558 -11.47 5.96 22.41
CA ALA A 558 -11.36 7.37 22.07
C ALA A 558 -12.69 8.10 22.33
N LYS A 559 -12.62 9.36 22.74
CA LYS A 559 -13.77 10.24 23.04
C LYS A 559 -13.79 11.46 22.13
N THR A 560 -13.43 11.26 20.85
CA THR A 560 -13.45 12.33 19.84
C THR A 560 -14.88 12.80 19.58
N PHE A 561 -15.01 13.99 18.98
CA PHE A 561 -16.32 14.50 18.56
C PHE A 561 -17.02 13.49 17.63
N SER A 562 -16.27 12.90 16.70
CA SER A 562 -16.80 11.94 15.73
C SER A 562 -17.42 10.72 16.42
N VAL A 563 -16.72 10.14 17.42
CA VAL A 563 -17.23 9.00 18.20
C VAL A 563 -18.47 9.37 19.01
N GLN A 564 -18.47 10.54 19.65
CA GLN A 564 -19.57 10.97 20.52
C GLN A 564 -20.83 11.40 19.77
N ALA A 565 -20.68 12.14 18.66
CA ALA A 565 -21.79 12.68 17.88
C ALA A 565 -22.36 11.66 16.88
N GLY A 566 -21.59 10.60 16.58
CA GLY A 566 -21.98 9.55 15.66
C GLY A 566 -21.76 9.89 14.19
N ARG A 567 -21.83 8.85 13.34
CA ARG A 567 -21.40 8.91 11.93
C ARG A 567 -22.13 9.96 11.09
N ALA A 568 -23.42 10.21 11.35
CA ALA A 568 -24.21 11.17 10.60
C ALA A 568 -23.84 12.63 10.94
N ALA A 569 -23.68 12.95 12.22
CA ALA A 569 -23.25 14.29 12.65
C ALA A 569 -21.82 14.58 12.21
N ALA A 570 -20.92 13.59 12.30
CA ALA A 570 -19.57 13.68 11.77
C ALA A 570 -19.56 13.96 10.25
N HIS A 571 -20.40 13.27 9.47
CA HIS A 571 -20.53 13.54 8.03
C HIS A 571 -20.89 15.02 7.75
N TRP A 572 -21.91 15.54 8.43
CA TRP A 572 -22.37 16.92 8.20
C TRP A 572 -21.37 17.97 8.68
N LEU A 573 -20.65 17.70 9.77
CA LEU A 573 -19.55 18.57 10.20
C LEU A 573 -18.46 18.63 9.12
N TYR A 574 -18.05 17.49 8.56
CA TYR A 574 -17.07 17.42 7.48
C TYR A 574 -17.49 18.24 6.26
N VAL A 575 -18.73 18.09 5.80
CA VAL A 575 -19.28 18.86 4.67
C VAL A 575 -19.29 20.36 4.96
N SER A 576 -19.60 20.75 6.20
CA SER A 576 -19.70 22.15 6.61
C SER A 576 -18.33 22.83 6.62
N ILE A 577 -17.31 22.19 7.20
CA ILE A 577 -15.96 22.75 7.30
C ILE A 577 -15.17 22.66 5.98
N SER A 578 -15.50 21.71 5.10
CA SER A 578 -14.88 21.57 3.76
C SER A 578 -15.43 22.53 2.70
N ARG A 579 -16.57 23.20 2.94
CA ARG A 579 -17.17 24.20 2.05
C ARG A 579 -17.24 25.58 2.71
N PRO A 580 -16.12 26.33 2.85
CA PRO A 580 -16.12 27.64 3.50
C PRO A 580 -16.96 28.73 2.80
N ARG A 581 -17.52 28.47 1.60
CA ARG A 581 -18.35 29.41 0.82
C ARG A 581 -19.57 29.96 1.58
N SER A 582 -19.98 29.33 2.67
CA SER A 582 -21.12 29.73 3.50
C SER A 582 -20.80 30.82 4.53
N PHE A 583 -19.52 31.15 4.76
CA PHE A 583 -19.08 32.06 5.85
C PHE A 583 -18.44 33.37 5.39
N THR A 584 -18.30 33.61 4.09
CA THR A 584 -17.91 34.94 3.57
C THR A 584 -19.13 35.87 3.55
N PRO A 585 -19.12 37.02 4.26
CA PRO A 585 -20.17 38.02 4.15
C PRO A 585 -20.33 38.44 2.69
N ARG A 586 -21.57 38.42 2.20
CA ARG A 586 -21.97 38.80 0.83
C ARG A 586 -21.62 40.26 0.46
N SER A 587 -21.15 41.06 1.41
CA SER A 587 -20.85 42.49 1.26
C SER A 587 -19.46 42.83 0.72
N ALA A 588 -18.54 41.86 0.55
CA ALA A 588 -17.19 42.14 0.03
C ALA A 588 -17.08 42.09 -1.51
N THR A 589 -18.17 41.83 -2.23
CA THR A 589 -18.16 41.57 -3.70
C THR A 589 -18.64 42.73 -4.57
N CYS A 590 -18.83 43.93 -4.02
CA CYS A 590 -19.33 45.08 -4.79
C CYS A 590 -18.26 46.17 -4.95
N TRP A 591 -17.17 45.89 -5.65
CA TRP A 591 -16.23 46.91 -6.16
C TRP A 591 -15.53 46.43 -7.44
N LEU A 592 -16.30 45.97 -8.44
CA LEU A 592 -15.77 45.70 -9.78
C LEU A 592 -16.82 46.02 -10.86
N SER A 593 -17.18 47.30 -10.99
CA SER A 593 -17.75 47.81 -12.24
C SER A 593 -17.28 49.25 -12.44
N GLY A 594 -16.16 49.40 -13.13
CA GLY A 594 -15.54 50.69 -13.43
C GLY A 594 -14.60 50.58 -14.62
N TRP A 595 -15.20 50.61 -15.80
CA TRP A 595 -14.71 51.24 -17.03
C TRP A 595 -13.48 50.72 -17.83
N SER A 596 -13.75 50.71 -19.15
CA SER A 596 -12.90 50.96 -20.33
C SER A 596 -11.38 50.73 -20.29
N SER A 597 -10.93 49.96 -21.30
CA SER A 597 -9.56 49.89 -21.83
C SER A 597 -8.94 51.28 -22.15
N PRO A 598 -7.60 51.45 -22.32
CA PRO A 598 -6.53 50.43 -22.39
C PRO A 598 -5.26 50.77 -21.56
N ARG A 599 -4.42 49.74 -21.31
CA ARG A 599 -3.03 49.74 -20.78
C ARG A 599 -2.90 49.38 -19.30
N PHE A 600 -2.57 48.11 -19.08
CA PHE A 600 -2.52 47.46 -17.77
C PHE A 600 -1.64 48.18 -16.74
N SER A 601 -2.24 48.52 -15.61
CA SER A 601 -1.55 48.92 -14.39
C SER A 601 -0.83 47.72 -13.72
N PRO A 602 0.10 47.90 -12.77
CA PRO A 602 0.69 46.80 -11.99
C PRO A 602 -0.36 45.89 -11.34
N ALA A 603 -1.50 46.45 -10.91
CA ALA A 603 -2.62 45.70 -10.34
C ALA A 603 -3.27 44.76 -11.36
N ASP A 604 -3.33 45.14 -12.64
CA ASP A 604 -3.94 44.31 -13.68
C ASP A 604 -3.03 43.14 -14.08
N ARG A 605 -1.70 43.31 -14.03
CA ARG A 605 -0.76 42.21 -14.23
C ARG A 605 -0.93 41.12 -13.17
N VAL A 606 -1.13 41.51 -11.91
CA VAL A 606 -1.38 40.58 -10.81
C VAL A 606 -2.73 39.88 -10.98
N LYS A 607 -3.79 40.60 -11.39
CA LYS A 607 -5.11 40.00 -11.68
C LYS A 607 -5.06 38.98 -12.83
N LEU A 608 -4.40 39.32 -13.93
CA LEU A 608 -4.21 38.42 -15.08
C LEU A 608 -3.40 37.19 -14.69
N LEU A 609 -2.33 37.36 -13.92
CA LEU A 609 -1.54 36.25 -13.40
C LEU A 609 -2.38 35.34 -12.50
N ALA A 610 -3.14 35.90 -11.56
CA ALA A 610 -4.00 35.13 -10.65
C ALA A 610 -5.10 34.36 -11.41
N LEU A 611 -5.75 35.00 -12.39
CA LEU A 611 -6.74 34.36 -13.26
C LEU A 611 -6.13 33.24 -14.10
N GLY A 612 -4.96 33.48 -14.70
CA GLY A 612 -4.26 32.49 -15.50
C GLY A 612 -3.83 31.27 -14.68
N VAL A 613 -3.24 31.50 -13.51
CA VAL A 613 -2.85 30.42 -12.59
C VAL A 613 -4.08 29.65 -12.10
N GLY A 614 -5.16 30.36 -11.73
CA GLY A 614 -6.42 29.73 -11.36
C GLY A 614 -7.00 28.85 -12.47
N ALA A 615 -6.98 29.34 -13.72
CA ALA A 615 -7.39 28.57 -14.89
C ALA A 615 -6.50 27.34 -15.13
N ALA A 616 -5.19 27.46 -14.96
CA ALA A 616 -4.25 26.35 -15.10
C ALA A 616 -4.51 25.24 -14.07
N PHE A 617 -4.64 25.58 -12.78
CA PHE A 617 -4.90 24.59 -11.75
C PHE A 617 -6.28 23.92 -11.92
N ALA A 618 -7.29 24.68 -12.35
CA ALA A 618 -8.60 24.10 -12.67
C ALA A 618 -8.53 23.15 -13.88
N ALA A 619 -7.85 23.54 -14.96
CA ALA A 619 -7.71 22.74 -16.17
C ALA A 619 -6.91 21.46 -15.94
N PHE A 620 -5.77 21.55 -15.22
CA PHE A 620 -4.99 20.39 -14.81
C PHE A 620 -5.81 19.46 -13.90
N GLY A 621 -6.56 20.01 -12.93
CA GLY A 621 -7.42 19.22 -12.09
C GLY A 621 -8.52 18.47 -12.85
N LEU A 622 -9.16 19.11 -13.83
CA LEU A 622 -10.13 18.49 -14.71
C LEU A 622 -9.50 17.41 -15.61
N THR A 623 -8.25 17.59 -16.04
CA THR A 623 -7.53 16.63 -16.89
C THR A 623 -7.06 15.40 -16.12
N PHE A 624 -6.52 15.55 -14.91
CA PHE A 624 -5.99 14.40 -14.16
C PHE A 624 -7.05 13.65 -13.33
N ARG A 625 -8.16 14.29 -12.91
CA ARG A 625 -9.20 13.61 -12.09
C ARG A 625 -10.34 12.94 -12.87
N GLY A 626 -10.57 13.30 -14.12
CA GLY A 626 -11.63 12.67 -14.92
C GLY A 626 -11.20 11.35 -15.59
N PRO A 627 -12.09 10.75 -16.41
CA PRO A 627 -11.92 9.37 -16.91
C PRO A 627 -10.67 9.14 -17.76
N ARG A 628 -9.88 8.12 -17.40
CA ARG A 628 -8.58 7.80 -18.02
C ARG A 628 -8.66 7.66 -19.56
N ALA A 629 -9.71 7.04 -20.09
CA ALA A 629 -9.90 6.85 -21.54
C ALA A 629 -9.99 8.15 -22.38
N ARG A 630 -10.33 9.29 -21.74
CA ARG A 630 -10.40 10.62 -22.37
C ARG A 630 -9.29 11.56 -21.88
N PHE A 631 -8.19 11.01 -21.37
CA PHE A 631 -7.08 11.81 -20.85
C PHE A 631 -6.50 12.75 -21.93
N TRP A 632 -6.09 12.20 -23.08
CA TRP A 632 -5.43 12.98 -24.13
C TRP A 632 -6.33 14.07 -24.72
N ASP A 633 -7.64 13.84 -24.81
CA ASP A 633 -8.61 14.85 -25.27
C ASP A 633 -8.66 16.05 -24.31
N ARG A 634 -8.68 15.78 -23.01
CA ARG A 634 -8.68 16.82 -21.97
C ARG A 634 -7.33 17.53 -21.85
N MET A 635 -6.23 16.81 -22.01
CA MET A 635 -4.90 17.43 -22.03
C MET A 635 -4.72 18.35 -23.23
N THR A 636 -5.22 17.93 -24.40
CA THR A 636 -5.24 18.78 -25.61
C THR A 636 -6.09 20.02 -25.39
N ALA A 637 -7.28 19.87 -24.81
CA ALA A 637 -8.15 21.00 -24.47
C ALA A 637 -7.51 21.96 -23.45
N THR A 638 -6.80 21.42 -22.46
CA THR A 638 -6.03 22.21 -21.49
C THR A 638 -4.93 23.02 -22.19
N GLY A 639 -4.18 22.39 -23.10
CA GLY A 639 -3.21 23.06 -23.96
C GLY A 639 -3.83 24.21 -24.75
N LEU A 640 -4.95 23.97 -25.44
CA LEU A 640 -5.64 25.01 -26.22
C LEU A 640 -6.11 26.20 -25.35
N VAL A 641 -6.64 25.93 -24.15
CA VAL A 641 -7.09 26.98 -23.23
C VAL A 641 -5.91 27.81 -22.71
N LEU A 642 -4.85 27.16 -22.24
CA LEU A 642 -3.70 27.85 -21.65
C LEU A 642 -2.83 28.54 -22.70
N GLY A 643 -2.56 27.87 -23.82
CA GLY A 643 -1.87 28.45 -24.97
C GLY A 643 -2.66 29.60 -25.60
N GLY A 644 -3.99 29.44 -25.74
CA GLY A 644 -4.88 30.50 -26.20
C GLY A 644 -4.87 31.72 -25.29
N LEU A 645 -4.90 31.52 -23.97
CA LEU A 645 -4.77 32.60 -22.98
C LEU A 645 -3.41 33.30 -23.11
N ALA A 646 -2.32 32.55 -23.22
CA ALA A 646 -0.97 33.12 -23.38
C ALA A 646 -0.85 33.95 -24.67
N LEU A 647 -1.34 33.44 -25.79
CA LEU A 647 -1.37 34.16 -27.07
C LEU A 647 -2.28 35.39 -27.01
N ALA A 648 -3.44 35.29 -26.38
CA ALA A 648 -4.37 36.42 -26.25
C ALA A 648 -3.78 37.56 -25.41
N SER A 649 -2.99 37.22 -24.39
CA SER A 649 -2.50 38.18 -23.39
C SER A 649 -1.08 38.70 -23.63
N ASP A 650 -0.29 38.05 -24.47
CA ASP A 650 1.11 38.40 -24.68
C ASP A 650 1.45 38.54 -26.18
N ARG A 651 2.00 39.69 -26.58
CA ARG A 651 2.34 39.97 -27.98
C ARG A 651 3.62 39.25 -28.39
N ASP A 652 4.56 39.07 -27.46
CA ASP A 652 5.83 38.40 -27.72
C ASP A 652 5.61 36.89 -27.96
N ALA A 653 4.59 36.32 -27.31
CA ALA A 653 4.14 34.95 -27.56
C ALA A 653 3.63 34.73 -29.00
N ARG A 654 3.10 35.76 -29.66
CA ARG A 654 2.59 35.68 -31.05
C ARG A 654 3.68 35.79 -32.11
N HIS A 655 4.86 36.29 -31.74
CA HIS A 655 5.95 36.57 -32.66
C HIS A 655 7.17 35.66 -32.42
N ILE A 656 6.96 34.50 -31.79
CA ILE A 656 8.01 33.50 -31.61
C ILE A 656 8.50 33.04 -32.97
N ARG A 657 9.82 33.14 -33.16
CA ARG A 657 10.51 32.61 -34.35
C ARG A 657 11.20 31.31 -33.94
N VAL A 658 11.01 30.29 -34.75
CA VAL A 658 11.73 29.02 -34.65
C VAL A 658 12.57 28.91 -35.92
N GLY A 659 13.83 29.34 -35.83
CA GLY A 659 14.82 29.19 -36.90
C GLY A 659 15.76 28.02 -36.64
N PRO A 660 16.74 27.79 -37.55
CA PRO A 660 17.72 26.70 -37.38
C PRO A 660 18.50 26.78 -36.07
N ARG A 661 18.78 27.99 -35.57
CA ARG A 661 19.48 28.22 -34.30
C ARG A 661 18.62 27.79 -33.10
N GLU A 662 17.35 28.18 -33.07
CA GLU A 662 16.42 27.81 -32.00
C GLU A 662 16.16 26.31 -31.99
N VAL A 663 16.10 25.68 -33.16
CA VAL A 663 15.99 24.22 -33.27
C VAL A 663 17.23 23.53 -32.69
N ALA A 664 18.43 23.94 -33.10
CA ALA A 664 19.68 23.36 -32.57
C ALA A 664 19.80 23.55 -31.05
N LEU A 665 19.49 24.75 -30.54
CA LEU A 665 19.53 25.04 -29.12
C LEU A 665 18.44 24.27 -28.34
N GLY A 666 17.24 24.14 -28.91
CA GLY A 666 16.15 23.37 -28.34
C GLY A 666 16.49 21.89 -28.21
N LEU A 667 17.05 21.28 -29.26
CA LEU A 667 17.50 19.89 -29.22
C LEU A 667 18.65 19.67 -28.22
N ALA A 668 19.62 20.59 -28.16
CA ALA A 668 20.72 20.52 -27.21
C ALA A 668 20.24 20.59 -25.75
N THR A 669 19.28 21.48 -25.45
CA THR A 669 18.70 21.60 -24.12
C THR A 669 17.79 20.42 -23.78
N ALA A 670 17.06 19.85 -24.75
CA ALA A 670 16.29 18.62 -24.55
C ALA A 670 17.21 17.44 -24.18
N ALA A 671 18.37 17.31 -24.84
CA ALA A 671 19.38 16.31 -24.50
C ALA A 671 19.96 16.52 -23.08
N GLY A 672 20.20 17.78 -22.70
CA GLY A 672 20.61 18.13 -21.34
C GLY A 672 19.56 17.73 -20.29
N LEU A 673 18.28 18.02 -20.55
CA LEU A 673 17.19 17.61 -19.69
C LEU A 673 17.04 16.08 -19.62
N TYR A 674 17.25 15.37 -20.74
CA TYR A 674 17.25 13.91 -20.75
C TYR A 674 18.33 13.32 -19.83
N GLY A 675 19.52 13.91 -19.79
CA GLY A 675 20.57 13.53 -18.83
C GLY A 675 20.13 13.68 -17.38
N ILE A 676 19.52 14.81 -17.03
CA ILE A 676 18.94 15.06 -15.68
C ILE A 676 17.84 14.05 -15.39
N PHE A 677 16.96 13.80 -16.36
CA PHE A 677 15.87 12.85 -16.26
C PHE A 677 16.37 11.43 -16.01
N ARG A 678 17.44 10.97 -16.67
CA ARG A 678 18.01 9.62 -16.45
C ARG A 678 18.48 9.42 -15.01
N VAL A 679 19.10 10.44 -14.43
CA VAL A 679 19.49 10.43 -13.01
C VAL A 679 18.24 10.43 -12.14
N GLY A 680 17.27 11.29 -12.44
CA GLY A 680 15.99 11.38 -11.72
C GLY A 680 15.16 10.09 -11.75
N ASP A 681 15.05 9.44 -12.90
CA ASP A 681 14.35 8.15 -13.11
C ASP A 681 15.01 7.04 -12.28
N THR A 682 16.35 6.98 -12.30
CA THR A 682 17.12 6.03 -11.47
C THR A 682 16.86 6.28 -9.99
N VAL A 683 16.97 7.54 -9.54
CA VAL A 683 16.72 7.91 -8.13
C VAL A 683 15.27 7.63 -7.73
N ALA A 684 14.29 7.94 -8.58
CA ALA A 684 12.89 7.71 -8.28
C ALA A 684 12.60 6.22 -8.12
N ARG A 685 13.07 5.37 -9.05
CA ARG A 685 12.88 3.91 -8.98
C ARG A 685 13.59 3.26 -7.80
N GLU A 686 14.75 3.77 -7.43
CA GLU A 686 15.56 3.18 -6.36
C GLU A 686 15.26 3.72 -4.97
N VAL A 687 14.80 4.96 -4.84
CA VAL A 687 14.66 5.66 -3.56
C VAL A 687 13.20 5.86 -3.17
N MET A 688 12.29 6.09 -4.12
CA MET A 688 10.89 6.34 -3.79
C MET A 688 10.11 5.02 -3.63
N PRO A 689 9.33 4.86 -2.54
CA PRO A 689 8.63 3.60 -2.23
C PRO A 689 7.70 3.06 -3.33
N ARG A 690 7.20 3.94 -4.21
CA ARG A 690 6.33 3.61 -5.35
C ARG A 690 6.85 4.17 -6.68
N GLY A 691 8.13 4.53 -6.77
CA GLY A 691 8.66 5.22 -7.94
C GLY A 691 8.48 4.41 -9.23
N SER A 692 8.74 3.11 -9.19
CA SER A 692 8.52 2.23 -10.36
C SER A 692 7.07 2.15 -10.81
N ASP A 693 6.13 1.98 -9.86
CA ASP A 693 4.69 1.93 -10.15
C ASP A 693 4.18 3.27 -10.70
N GLU A 694 4.58 4.37 -10.05
CA GLU A 694 4.19 5.73 -10.42
C GLU A 694 4.68 6.11 -11.82
N ILE A 695 5.87 5.65 -12.21
CA ILE A 695 6.39 5.86 -13.57
C ILE A 695 5.64 4.98 -14.57
N GLY A 696 5.37 3.72 -14.22
CA GLY A 696 4.57 2.80 -15.06
C GLY A 696 3.17 3.36 -15.33
N ASP A 697 2.52 3.96 -14.34
CA ASP A 697 1.20 4.59 -14.49
C ASP A 697 1.18 5.74 -15.51
N ILE A 698 2.29 6.48 -15.64
CA ILE A 698 2.44 7.58 -16.60
C ILE A 698 2.60 7.01 -18.01
N TYR A 699 3.51 6.04 -18.20
CA TYR A 699 3.73 5.43 -19.51
C TYR A 699 2.55 4.61 -20.00
N ALA A 700 1.75 4.04 -19.09
CA ALA A 700 0.47 3.40 -19.43
C ALA A 700 -0.57 4.35 -20.05
N LEU A 701 -0.36 5.68 -20.06
CA LEU A 701 -1.20 6.60 -20.83
C LEU A 701 -0.91 6.54 -22.34
N ARG A 702 0.28 6.06 -22.74
CA ARG A 702 0.68 5.90 -24.15
C ARG A 702 -0.21 4.91 -24.90
N SER A 703 -0.69 3.86 -24.22
CA SER A 703 -1.51 2.81 -24.84
C SER A 703 -2.94 3.26 -25.18
N LEU A 704 -3.34 4.48 -24.79
CA LEU A 704 -4.69 4.99 -25.02
C LEU A 704 -4.94 5.54 -26.44
N ARG A 705 -3.88 5.83 -27.20
CA ARG A 705 -3.93 6.41 -28.56
C ARG A 705 -2.75 5.90 -29.40
N SER A 706 -2.80 6.11 -30.73
CA SER A 706 -1.69 5.73 -31.62
C SER A 706 -0.48 6.65 -31.41
N LYS A 707 0.72 6.16 -31.76
CA LYS A 707 1.96 6.93 -31.58
C LYS A 707 1.96 8.21 -32.43
N GLU A 708 1.37 8.16 -33.61
CA GLU A 708 1.27 9.27 -34.56
C GLU A 708 0.36 10.37 -34.00
N GLU A 709 -0.78 9.98 -33.43
CA GLU A 709 -1.71 10.91 -32.80
C GLU A 709 -1.09 11.58 -31.57
N LEU A 710 -0.38 10.81 -30.74
CA LEU A 710 0.33 11.35 -29.57
C LEU A 710 1.43 12.31 -29.98
N ALA A 711 2.24 11.97 -30.99
CA ALA A 711 3.26 12.86 -31.52
C ALA A 711 2.67 14.18 -32.02
N ALA A 712 1.53 14.13 -32.72
CA ALA A 712 0.83 15.31 -33.21
C ALA A 712 0.30 16.18 -32.05
N ARG A 713 -0.36 15.58 -31.05
CA ARG A 713 -0.90 16.32 -29.89
C ARG A 713 0.20 16.94 -29.04
N LEU A 714 1.25 16.18 -28.73
CA LEU A 714 2.40 16.65 -27.95
C LEU A 714 3.16 17.75 -28.69
N GLY A 715 3.46 17.53 -29.97
CA GLY A 715 4.30 18.44 -30.76
C GLY A 715 3.60 19.71 -31.24
N LEU A 716 2.30 19.65 -31.58
CA LEU A 716 1.60 20.78 -32.18
C LEU A 716 0.77 21.58 -31.18
N VAL A 717 0.34 20.98 -30.06
CA VAL A 717 -0.58 21.62 -29.12
C VAL A 717 -0.02 21.67 -27.71
N ILE A 718 0.24 20.51 -27.09
CA ILE A 718 0.51 20.42 -25.65
C ILE A 718 1.85 21.09 -25.29
N GLY A 719 2.96 20.61 -25.86
CA GLY A 719 4.30 21.15 -25.58
C GLY A 719 4.42 22.65 -25.86
N PRO A 720 3.99 23.14 -27.04
CA PRO A 720 4.01 24.57 -27.33
C PRO A 720 3.14 25.40 -26.38
N ALA A 721 1.91 24.94 -26.08
CA ALA A 721 1.01 25.66 -25.19
C ALA A 721 1.55 25.74 -23.75
N GLU A 722 2.15 24.68 -23.25
CA GLU A 722 2.74 24.66 -21.91
C GLU A 722 3.88 25.68 -21.79
N GLU A 723 4.80 25.72 -22.75
CA GLU A 723 5.91 26.69 -22.71
C GLU A 723 5.44 28.14 -22.90
N LEU A 724 4.49 28.36 -23.80
CA LEU A 724 3.85 29.66 -23.99
C LEU A 724 3.23 30.17 -22.68
N PHE A 725 2.53 29.30 -21.96
CA PHE A 725 1.86 29.66 -20.73
C PHE A 725 2.84 29.77 -19.56
N TRP A 726 3.63 28.76 -19.26
CA TRP A 726 4.48 28.74 -18.06
C TRP A 726 5.69 29.67 -18.18
N ARG A 727 6.39 29.67 -19.31
CA ARG A 727 7.64 30.46 -19.50
C ARG A 727 7.36 31.80 -20.14
N GLY A 728 6.41 31.86 -21.07
CA GLY A 728 5.94 33.11 -21.65
C GLY A 728 5.09 33.92 -20.66
N PHE A 729 3.92 33.39 -20.30
CA PHE A 729 2.93 34.15 -19.52
C PHE A 729 3.25 34.25 -18.03
N VAL A 730 3.43 33.12 -17.33
CA VAL A 730 3.59 33.06 -15.86
C VAL A 730 4.96 33.59 -15.45
N GLN A 731 6.05 33.03 -15.96
CA GLN A 731 7.41 33.45 -15.59
C GLN A 731 7.70 34.91 -15.95
N GLY A 732 7.21 35.38 -17.10
CA GLY A 732 7.33 36.79 -17.50
C GLY A 732 6.65 37.78 -16.54
N ARG A 733 5.70 37.31 -15.71
CA ARG A 733 4.94 38.13 -14.75
C ARG A 733 5.31 37.88 -13.29
N ALA A 734 5.71 36.65 -12.94
CA ALA A 734 5.89 36.19 -11.55
C ALA A 734 7.36 35.88 -11.20
N GLY A 735 8.25 35.86 -12.20
CA GLY A 735 9.64 35.45 -12.03
C GLY A 735 9.85 33.93 -12.02
N TYR A 736 11.12 33.55 -12.12
CA TYR A 736 11.57 32.16 -12.30
C TYR A 736 11.13 31.22 -11.17
N LEU A 737 11.41 31.56 -9.91
CA LEU A 737 11.14 30.70 -8.76
C LEU A 737 9.64 30.46 -8.60
N THR A 738 8.84 31.51 -8.73
CA THR A 738 7.38 31.43 -8.62
C THR A 738 6.78 30.57 -9.74
N ALA A 739 7.22 30.76 -10.99
CA ALA A 739 6.74 29.96 -12.11
C ALA A 739 7.08 28.48 -11.97
N THR A 740 8.30 28.17 -11.49
CA THR A 740 8.73 26.80 -11.22
C THR A 740 7.86 26.13 -10.16
N ALA A 741 7.62 26.82 -9.04
CA ALA A 741 6.79 26.31 -7.95
C ALA A 741 5.33 26.10 -8.40
N LEU A 742 4.78 27.01 -9.20
CA LEU A 742 3.41 26.89 -9.72
C LEU A 742 3.27 25.77 -10.74
N TYR A 743 4.27 25.54 -11.60
CA TYR A 743 4.26 24.45 -12.57
C TYR A 743 4.30 23.07 -11.89
N GLY A 744 5.22 22.88 -10.94
CA GLY A 744 5.27 21.68 -10.12
C GLY A 744 3.99 21.49 -9.29
N GLY A 745 3.48 22.58 -8.71
CA GLY A 745 2.25 22.60 -7.92
C GLY A 745 1.01 22.18 -8.71
N ALA A 746 0.92 22.54 -10.00
CA ALA A 746 -0.19 22.14 -10.87
C ALA A 746 -0.30 20.61 -11.02
N HIS A 747 0.80 19.88 -10.82
CA HIS A 747 0.86 18.43 -10.89
C HIS A 747 0.51 17.73 -9.56
N ILE A 748 0.36 18.44 -8.44
CA ILE A 748 -0.02 17.83 -7.14
C ILE A 748 -1.35 17.07 -7.24
N VAL A 749 -2.24 17.52 -8.13
CA VAL A 749 -3.54 16.89 -8.39
C VAL A 749 -3.45 15.47 -8.97
N THR A 750 -2.26 15.07 -9.45
CA THR A 750 -2.00 13.73 -9.98
C THR A 750 -1.88 12.67 -8.88
N GLU A 751 -1.65 13.09 -7.63
CA GLU A 751 -1.33 12.21 -6.50
C GLU A 751 -0.12 11.28 -6.78
N ASN A 752 0.75 11.68 -7.72
CA ASN A 752 1.94 10.95 -8.13
C ASN A 752 3.17 11.79 -7.78
N ALA A 753 3.87 11.40 -6.72
CA ALA A 753 4.99 12.17 -6.18
C ALA A 753 6.16 12.24 -7.18
N THR A 754 6.37 11.16 -7.94
CA THR A 754 7.41 11.09 -8.96
C THR A 754 7.14 12.08 -10.10
N LEU A 755 5.91 12.18 -10.57
CA LEU A 755 5.50 13.14 -11.61
C LEU A 755 5.61 14.58 -11.12
N VAL A 756 5.19 14.88 -9.88
CA VAL A 756 5.35 16.21 -9.28
C VAL A 756 6.82 16.60 -9.20
N GLY A 757 7.69 15.69 -8.76
CA GLY A 757 9.13 15.89 -8.73
C GLY A 757 9.73 16.14 -10.12
N ALA A 758 9.41 15.28 -11.09
CA ALA A 758 9.87 15.40 -12.46
C ALA A 758 9.43 16.72 -13.12
N ALA A 759 8.15 17.08 -12.98
CA ALA A 759 7.61 18.34 -13.48
C ALA A 759 8.25 19.56 -12.81
N THR A 760 8.55 19.50 -11.50
CA THR A 760 9.23 20.59 -10.79
C THR A 760 10.68 20.77 -11.28
N ILE A 761 11.40 19.68 -11.53
CA ILE A 761 12.79 19.71 -12.02
C ILE A 761 12.83 20.20 -13.47
N ALA A 762 11.99 19.68 -14.36
CA ALA A 762 11.87 20.19 -15.74
C ALA A 762 11.40 21.66 -15.75
N GLY A 763 10.45 21.96 -14.86
CA GLY A 763 10.08 23.28 -14.34
C GLY A 763 11.26 24.24 -14.23
N ALA A 764 12.12 23.91 -13.27
CA ALA A 764 13.31 24.65 -12.90
C ALA A 764 14.31 24.74 -14.05
N TYR A 765 14.51 23.65 -14.79
CA TYR A 765 15.46 23.59 -15.89
C TYR A 765 15.10 24.59 -17.01
N TRP A 766 13.91 24.46 -17.60
CA TRP A 766 13.47 25.38 -18.66
C TRP A 766 13.29 26.81 -18.14
N GLY A 767 12.85 26.97 -16.88
CA GLY A 767 12.72 28.27 -16.25
C GLY A 767 14.07 28.99 -16.09
N LEU A 768 15.12 28.28 -15.69
CA LEU A 768 16.46 28.82 -15.57
C LEU A 768 17.02 29.20 -16.96
N LEU A 769 16.86 28.32 -17.95
CA LEU A 769 17.25 28.62 -19.34
C LEU A 769 16.58 29.90 -19.84
N ARG A 770 15.29 30.08 -19.56
CA ARG A 770 14.58 31.33 -19.90
C ARG A 770 15.17 32.54 -19.16
N ALA A 771 15.51 32.39 -17.88
CA ALA A 771 16.06 33.47 -17.07
C ALA A 771 17.46 33.91 -17.55
N VAL A 772 18.27 32.99 -18.09
CA VAL A 772 19.59 33.28 -18.67
C VAL A 772 19.55 33.69 -20.15
N GLY A 773 18.35 33.92 -20.70
CA GLY A 773 18.18 34.52 -22.03
C GLY A 773 18.00 33.53 -23.19
N VAL A 774 17.75 32.24 -22.93
CA VAL A 774 17.38 31.29 -24.00
C VAL A 774 16.03 31.70 -24.62
N PRO A 775 15.93 31.85 -25.96
CA PRO A 775 14.70 32.25 -26.62
C PRO A 775 13.53 31.28 -26.37
N LEU A 776 12.31 31.80 -26.24
CA LEU A 776 11.11 30.98 -26.03
C LEU A 776 10.91 29.92 -27.13
N GLY A 777 11.24 30.24 -28.38
CA GLY A 777 11.16 29.30 -29.50
C GLY A 777 12.05 28.08 -29.31
N ALA A 778 13.25 28.25 -28.73
CA ALA A 778 14.13 27.13 -28.41
C ALA A 778 13.58 26.27 -27.26
N LEU A 779 12.93 26.89 -26.27
CA LEU A 779 12.29 26.16 -25.16
C LEU A 779 11.08 25.35 -25.62
N VAL A 780 10.26 25.91 -26.53
CA VAL A 780 9.17 25.18 -27.19
C VAL A 780 9.71 23.96 -27.92
N VAL A 781 10.78 24.11 -28.73
CA VAL A 781 11.42 22.97 -29.40
C VAL A 781 11.96 21.97 -28.38
N SER A 782 12.58 22.45 -27.29
CA SER A 782 13.13 21.62 -26.22
C SER A 782 12.06 20.74 -25.57
N HIS A 783 10.94 21.32 -25.17
CA HIS A 783 9.83 20.62 -24.53
C HIS A 783 9.22 19.59 -25.49
N VAL A 784 8.91 19.99 -26.73
CA VAL A 784 8.36 19.08 -27.74
C VAL A 784 9.30 17.91 -28.04
N ALA A 785 10.58 18.18 -28.24
CA ALA A 785 11.57 17.14 -28.51
C ALA A 785 11.72 16.20 -27.31
N TRP A 786 11.72 16.74 -26.08
CA TRP A 786 11.78 15.95 -24.86
C TRP A 786 10.54 15.07 -24.67
N ASP A 787 9.33 15.61 -24.84
CA ASP A 787 8.07 14.87 -24.73
C ASP A 787 8.04 13.70 -25.69
N ILE A 788 8.31 13.96 -26.97
CA ILE A 788 8.31 12.92 -28.01
C ILE A 788 9.40 11.88 -27.71
N TRP A 789 10.60 12.33 -27.33
CA TRP A 789 11.70 11.42 -27.02
C TRP A 789 11.35 10.49 -25.86
N ILE A 790 10.87 11.05 -24.74
CA ILE A 790 10.64 10.28 -23.54
C ILE A 790 9.37 9.43 -23.62
N PHE A 791 8.28 9.93 -24.21
CA PHE A 791 7.04 9.16 -24.31
C PHE A 791 7.01 8.16 -25.47
N LEU A 792 7.67 8.47 -26.59
CA LEU A 792 7.46 7.72 -27.84
C LEU A 792 8.70 7.02 -28.38
N VAL A 793 9.91 7.57 -28.17
CA VAL A 793 11.14 7.03 -28.77
C VAL A 793 11.91 6.15 -27.78
N ALA A 794 12.20 6.65 -26.58
CA ALA A 794 13.03 6.00 -25.57
C ALA A 794 12.39 6.07 -24.16
N PRO A 795 11.22 5.44 -23.95
CA PRO A 795 10.62 5.34 -22.63
C PRO A 795 11.52 4.54 -21.67
N THR A 796 11.53 4.92 -20.40
CA THR A 796 12.39 4.29 -19.38
C THR A 796 11.79 3.06 -18.70
N GLU A 797 10.79 2.42 -19.29
CA GLU A 797 10.18 1.22 -18.72
C GLU A 797 11.22 0.09 -18.55
N ALA A 798 11.36 -0.40 -17.33
CA ALA A 798 11.85 -1.74 -17.10
C ALA A 798 10.69 -2.69 -17.44
N LEU A 799 10.59 -3.14 -18.69
CA LEU A 799 9.93 -4.36 -19.19
C LEU A 799 9.64 -4.23 -20.70
N ASP A 800 10.56 -4.74 -21.53
CA ASP A 800 10.27 -5.24 -22.89
C ASP A 800 11.40 -6.19 -23.38
N ALA A 801 12.58 -6.16 -22.75
CA ALA A 801 13.71 -7.03 -23.11
C ALA A 801 13.61 -8.51 -22.66
N GLN A 802 12.44 -9.01 -22.27
CA GLN A 802 12.23 -10.45 -21.95
C GLN A 802 11.12 -11.11 -22.79
N ARG A 803 10.60 -10.44 -23.83
CA ARG A 803 9.60 -11.04 -24.73
C ARG A 803 10.17 -11.64 -26.03
N ASP A 804 11.43 -11.35 -26.36
CA ASP A 804 12.09 -11.83 -27.59
C ASP A 804 13.42 -12.59 -27.35
N ARG A 805 13.58 -13.26 -26.19
CA ARG A 805 14.67 -14.25 -26.00
C ARG A 805 14.20 -15.48 -25.24
#